data_AF-A0A8X7MKU2-F1
#
_entry.id   AF-A0A8X7MKU2-F1
#
_cell.length_a   1.000
_cell.length_b   1.000
_cell.length_c   1.000
_cell.angle_alpha   90.00
_cell.angle_beta   90.00
_cell.angle_gamma   90.00
#
_symmetry.space_group_name_H-M   'P 1'
#
loop_
_entity.id
_entity.type
_entity.pdbx_description
1 polymer ?
#
loop_
_entity_poly.entity_id
_entity_poly.type
_entity_poly.pdbx_seq_one_letter_code
_entity_poly.pdbx_strand_id
1 'polypeptide(L)'
;MQRNPRDQLRTKAAPAGFNPASLLPGVADEKQMLEVIISHAVRSWVDSHPRSGIQQSDIAPPPQVFPFLPRRTQTLGLPILSLDEGSVAGNIAVIKAYCKFLGIDTEAISEERMLIIVADAFTILHLRSGQARRLYDRSKTPALDKMQGIQLWSALFHLQYTFQKYFLDAHSGTVANQSQISARVLCDKVGMKNLCSGNTDFHEADAFIKILFAALVDAILTPALGEQVSMDADGGGDTNADDPEQPFVDIPVDTVVSKARALLKNLLHGDAESVALRHGDEDKADLFFLQGRKMLRDAAIYLELKDSVKKGDPGRLLVAAKFTVPRFAATGHHRYVSEVLEMLHQVRHELPPALATTIMSASLVNHSGRSDTWLPADLDIEHQVNELKNVFKVTASSDAVRNGHIGQIINILREQRLRWYHAVGISSRNSKHSERSTHRSIQLLSRHVIEQAVFQWTSGRRCQAYELNRGDDVQRRKKMNERSPKQAKGLATDFHVYGFARLVGGGGQAGMLSDWMSRRGRDMGKETEATSTNDATMAAQPDELEEADNLEDLLDDSYFPEVDVDALMGGFVMLEDEENMTTTAKPRRIQNGHHHHHDHDHEDDLPNGVTKTNAQPNQAEHADGDEITPFPLPAAVSGNPPASSPALSHALTQALHSADKALLSSILAHYDPLLIHSTVQRLTGAQALSLLEQLVARLVGPRKMGRRRCGGERRARQGKLDG
;
A
#
# COMPACT_ATOMS: atom_id res chain seq x y z
N MET A 1 -5.13 -18.99 16.94
CA MET A 1 -6.60 -19.08 16.73
C MET A 1 -7.00 -20.54 16.56
N GLN A 2 -8.28 -20.85 16.76
CA GLN A 2 -8.86 -22.17 16.44
C GLN A 2 -9.35 -22.18 14.98
N ARG A 3 -9.12 -23.28 14.25
CA ARG A 3 -9.54 -23.47 12.85
C ARG A 3 -11.04 -23.76 12.71
N ASN A 4 -11.58 -24.62 13.58
CA ASN A 4 -12.95 -25.16 13.50
C ASN A 4 -14.04 -24.08 13.34
N PRO A 5 -14.05 -22.94 14.09
CA PRO A 5 -15.07 -21.89 13.90
C PRO A 5 -15.04 -21.22 12.52
N ARG A 6 -13.86 -21.12 11.87
CA ARG A 6 -13.76 -20.66 10.48
C ARG A 6 -14.40 -21.68 9.55
N ASP A 7 -13.98 -22.94 9.67
CA ASP A 7 -14.42 -24.01 8.77
C ASP A 7 -15.95 -24.14 8.79
N GLN A 8 -16.57 -24.07 9.98
CA GLN A 8 -18.02 -24.05 10.17
C GLN A 8 -18.76 -22.86 9.54
N LEU A 9 -18.10 -21.72 9.29
CA LEU A 9 -18.69 -20.59 8.56
C LEU A 9 -18.47 -20.72 7.05
N ARG A 10 -17.33 -21.26 6.60
CA ARG A 10 -17.06 -21.46 5.17
C ARG A 10 -17.86 -22.62 4.57
N THR A 11 -18.21 -23.64 5.38
CA THR A 11 -19.10 -24.73 4.94
C THR A 11 -20.54 -24.29 4.75
N LYS A 12 -21.03 -23.29 5.49
CA LYS A 12 -22.34 -22.68 5.23
C LYS A 12 -22.40 -22.19 3.79
N ALA A 13 -23.56 -22.30 3.16
CA ALA A 13 -23.82 -21.59 1.91
C ALA A 13 -23.56 -20.09 2.10
N ALA A 14 -23.28 -19.36 1.02
CA ALA A 14 -23.50 -17.91 1.08
C ALA A 14 -24.96 -17.67 1.52
N PRO A 15 -25.26 -16.61 2.29
CA PRO A 15 -26.64 -16.34 2.72
C PRO A 15 -27.58 -16.43 1.51
N ALA A 16 -28.75 -17.07 1.67
CA ALA A 16 -29.74 -17.12 0.61
C ALA A 16 -30.07 -15.68 0.17
N GLY A 17 -29.94 -15.39 -1.13
CA GLY A 17 -30.03 -14.03 -1.66
C GLY A 17 -28.78 -13.15 -1.49
N PHE A 18 -27.58 -13.72 -1.30
CA PHE A 18 -26.32 -12.95 -1.31
C PHE A 18 -26.14 -12.19 -2.64
N ASN A 19 -26.40 -10.88 -2.61
CA ASN A 19 -26.11 -9.98 -3.72
C ASN A 19 -24.65 -9.48 -3.63
N PRO A 20 -23.76 -9.83 -4.56
CA PRO A 20 -22.36 -9.41 -4.49
C PRO A 20 -22.17 -7.91 -4.73
N ALA A 21 -23.17 -7.21 -5.27
CA ALA A 21 -23.17 -5.74 -5.32
C ALA A 21 -23.12 -5.12 -3.92
N SER A 22 -23.51 -5.84 -2.85
CA SER A 22 -23.35 -5.38 -1.46
C SER A 22 -21.88 -5.25 -1.01
N LEU A 23 -20.92 -5.73 -1.80
CA LEU A 23 -19.49 -5.51 -1.58
C LEU A 23 -19.00 -4.20 -2.22
N LEU A 24 -19.81 -3.55 -3.06
CA LEU A 24 -19.51 -2.26 -3.69
C LEU A 24 -20.05 -1.11 -2.81
N PRO A 25 -19.70 0.15 -3.06
CA PRO A 25 -20.21 1.28 -2.28
C PRO A 25 -21.74 1.38 -2.35
N GLY A 26 -22.41 1.40 -1.20
CA GLY A 26 -23.83 1.76 -1.08
C GLY A 26 -24.03 3.17 -0.52
N VAL A 27 -25.29 3.60 -0.35
CA VAL A 27 -25.66 4.94 0.13
C VAL A 27 -24.99 5.30 1.47
N ALA A 28 -24.92 4.35 2.41
CA ALA A 28 -24.24 4.54 3.69
C ALA A 28 -22.71 4.74 3.53
N ASP A 29 -22.08 4.03 2.60
CA ASP A 29 -20.65 4.18 2.30
C ASP A 29 -20.37 5.53 1.64
N GLU A 30 -21.20 5.96 0.68
CA GLU A 30 -21.10 7.28 0.02
C GLU A 30 -21.29 8.43 1.02
N LYS A 31 -22.27 8.33 1.93
CA LYS A 31 -22.47 9.31 3.02
C LYS A 31 -21.25 9.38 3.94
N GLN A 32 -20.74 8.24 4.38
CA GLN A 32 -19.53 8.19 5.21
C GLN A 32 -18.30 8.74 4.47
N MET A 33 -18.13 8.39 3.20
CA MET A 33 -17.03 8.89 2.37
C MET A 33 -17.10 10.41 2.19
N LEU A 34 -18.31 10.99 2.05
CA LEU A 34 -18.47 12.45 2.00
C LEU A 34 -17.98 13.13 3.29
N GLU A 35 -18.37 12.64 4.47
CA GLU A 35 -17.90 13.16 5.76
C GLU A 35 -16.36 13.07 5.89
N VAL A 36 -15.80 11.94 5.47
CA VAL A 36 -14.35 11.71 5.40
C VAL A 36 -13.67 12.75 4.50
N ILE A 37 -14.19 13.00 3.30
CA ILE A 37 -13.62 13.95 2.34
C ILE A 37 -13.72 15.39 2.86
N ILE A 38 -14.82 15.76 3.52
CA ILE A 38 -14.97 17.07 4.18
C ILE A 38 -13.89 17.24 5.27
N SER A 39 -13.69 16.24 6.15
CA SER A 39 -12.63 16.30 7.16
C SER A 39 -11.22 16.40 6.54
N HIS A 40 -10.92 15.67 5.46
CA HIS A 40 -9.65 15.83 4.73
C HIS A 40 -9.48 17.22 4.12
N ALA A 41 -10.54 17.77 3.53
CA ALA A 41 -10.50 19.09 2.90
C ALA A 41 -10.27 20.20 3.93
N VAL A 42 -11.03 20.23 5.03
CA VAL A 42 -10.87 21.23 6.10
C VAL A 42 -9.46 21.15 6.69
N ARG A 43 -8.97 19.94 7.03
CA ARG A 43 -7.59 19.75 7.50
C ARG A 43 -6.54 20.25 6.51
N SER A 44 -6.70 19.92 5.23
CA SER A 44 -5.75 20.34 4.18
C SER A 44 -5.78 21.84 3.89
N TRP A 45 -6.94 22.49 4.07
CA TRP A 45 -7.08 23.93 3.92
C TRP A 45 -6.43 24.67 5.09
N VAL A 46 -6.67 24.24 6.33
CA VAL A 46 -6.05 24.81 7.54
C VAL A 46 -4.52 24.65 7.51
N ASP A 47 -3.99 23.48 7.10
CA ASP A 47 -2.54 23.28 6.90
C ASP A 47 -1.94 24.23 5.83
N SER A 48 -2.77 24.74 4.91
CA SER A 48 -2.35 25.68 3.87
C SER A 48 -2.48 27.15 4.27
N HIS A 49 -3.29 27.46 5.29
CA HIS A 49 -3.61 28.82 5.78
C HIS A 49 -3.29 28.95 7.27
N PRO A 50 -2.01 28.93 7.68
CA PRO A 50 -1.62 28.95 9.10
C PRO A 50 -2.03 30.24 9.83
N ARG A 51 -2.31 31.33 9.10
CA ARG A 51 -2.83 32.59 9.67
C ARG A 51 -4.31 32.53 10.06
N SER A 52 -5.02 31.45 9.74
CA SER A 52 -6.42 31.25 10.14
C SER A 52 -6.65 31.06 11.63
N GLY A 53 -5.59 30.84 12.43
CA GLY A 53 -5.66 30.60 13.87
C GLY A 53 -6.11 29.18 14.24
N ILE A 54 -6.92 28.53 13.40
CA ILE A 54 -7.45 27.17 13.59
C ILE A 54 -6.31 26.16 13.74
N GLN A 55 -6.38 25.32 14.78
CA GLN A 55 -5.47 24.20 14.97
C GLN A 55 -6.07 22.89 14.46
N GLN A 56 -5.21 21.94 14.07
CA GLN A 56 -5.64 20.58 13.68
C GLN A 56 -6.39 19.83 14.79
N SER A 57 -6.28 20.25 16.06
CA SER A 57 -7.05 19.74 17.20
C SER A 57 -8.52 20.14 17.18
N ASP A 58 -8.84 21.24 16.51
CA ASP A 58 -10.16 21.89 16.58
C ASP A 58 -11.09 21.31 15.51
N ILE A 59 -10.52 20.55 14.57
CA ILE A 59 -11.21 19.90 13.46
C ILE A 59 -11.58 18.48 13.88
N ALA A 60 -12.87 18.14 13.77
CA ALA A 60 -13.34 16.78 14.06
C ALA A 60 -12.60 15.74 13.18
N PRO A 61 -12.11 14.63 13.78
CA PRO A 61 -11.50 13.56 13.00
C PRO A 61 -12.55 12.92 12.07
N PRO A 62 -12.12 12.27 10.96
CA PRO A 62 -13.04 11.54 10.11
C PRO A 62 -13.83 10.48 10.91
N PRO A 63 -15.06 10.11 10.51
CA PRO A 63 -15.84 9.08 11.20
C PRO A 63 -15.04 7.77 11.34
N GLN A 64 -14.73 7.37 12.58
CA GLN A 64 -14.01 6.14 12.88
C GLN A 64 -14.95 4.93 12.74
N VAL A 65 -14.40 3.79 12.32
CA VAL A 65 -15.15 2.53 12.13
C VAL A 65 -14.58 1.44 13.02
N PHE A 66 -13.27 1.23 12.97
CA PHE A 66 -12.59 0.20 13.76
C PHE A 66 -11.17 0.64 14.18
N PRO A 67 -11.04 1.73 14.98
CA PRO A 67 -9.75 2.29 15.35
C PRO A 67 -9.02 1.43 16.38
N PHE A 68 -7.73 1.16 16.15
CA PHE A 68 -6.87 0.47 17.10
C PHE A 68 -6.28 1.40 18.14
N LEU A 69 -6.25 0.93 19.39
CA LEU A 69 -5.45 1.56 20.45
C LEU A 69 -3.96 1.53 20.07
N PRO A 70 -3.26 2.68 20.05
CA PRO A 70 -1.83 2.72 19.78
C PRO A 70 -1.05 1.82 20.76
N ARG A 71 -0.40 0.80 20.21
CA ARG A 71 0.43 -0.16 20.96
C ARG A 71 1.64 -0.53 20.12
N ARG A 72 2.79 -0.75 20.76
CA ARG A 72 4.02 -1.15 20.05
C ARG A 72 3.86 -2.58 19.55
N THR A 73 3.86 -2.77 18.23
CA THR A 73 3.81 -4.09 17.61
C THR A 73 5.16 -4.80 17.78
N GLN A 74 5.15 -6.02 18.32
CA GLN A 74 6.32 -6.89 18.29
C GLN A 74 6.39 -7.56 16.92
N THR A 75 7.54 -7.44 16.25
CA THR A 75 7.81 -8.08 14.96
C THR A 75 8.99 -9.04 15.09
N LEU A 76 8.79 -10.30 14.69
CA LEU A 76 9.80 -11.35 14.74
C LEU A 76 10.18 -11.73 13.31
N GLY A 77 11.48 -11.74 13.02
CA GLY A 77 11.99 -12.08 11.70
C GLY A 77 11.96 -13.59 11.44
N LEU A 78 11.50 -13.98 10.26
CA LEU A 78 11.61 -15.36 9.75
C LEU A 78 12.95 -15.58 9.05
N PRO A 79 13.44 -16.83 8.91
CA PRO A 79 14.65 -17.09 8.15
C PRO A 79 14.49 -16.72 6.67
N ILE A 80 15.56 -16.20 6.06
CA ILE A 80 15.60 -16.08 4.60
C ILE A 80 15.73 -17.48 4.00
N LEU A 81 14.89 -17.79 3.02
CA LEU A 81 14.87 -19.07 2.32
C LEU A 81 15.46 -18.91 0.92
N SER A 82 16.30 -19.87 0.50
CA SER A 82 16.78 -19.95 -0.89
C SER A 82 15.82 -20.83 -1.69
N LEU A 83 14.58 -20.34 -1.86
CA LEU A 83 13.50 -21.01 -2.57
C LEU A 83 12.92 -20.09 -3.64
N ASP A 84 12.24 -20.70 -4.62
CA ASP A 84 11.51 -19.96 -5.64
C ASP A 84 10.20 -19.41 -5.06
N GLU A 85 9.96 -18.11 -5.20
CA GLU A 85 8.68 -17.45 -4.87
C GLU A 85 7.89 -17.07 -6.14
N GLY A 86 8.46 -17.31 -7.33
CA GLY A 86 7.87 -17.02 -8.63
C GLY A 86 6.90 -18.08 -9.17
N SER A 87 6.74 -19.23 -8.49
CA SER A 87 5.81 -20.29 -8.91
C SER A 87 4.93 -20.82 -7.77
N VAL A 88 3.82 -21.46 -8.15
CA VAL A 88 2.92 -22.19 -7.22
C VAL A 88 3.68 -23.26 -6.42
N ALA A 89 4.56 -24.03 -7.07
CA ALA A 89 5.32 -25.09 -6.42
C ALA A 89 6.34 -24.54 -5.42
N GLY A 90 7.03 -23.46 -5.80
CA GLY A 90 7.98 -22.75 -4.94
C GLY A 90 7.31 -22.13 -3.71
N ASN A 91 6.17 -21.45 -3.89
CA ASN A 91 5.37 -20.90 -2.78
C ASN A 91 4.95 -21.99 -1.77
N ILE A 92 4.50 -23.17 -2.25
CA ILE A 92 4.18 -24.31 -1.37
C ILE A 92 5.43 -24.76 -0.58
N ALA A 93 6.61 -24.75 -1.19
CA ALA A 93 7.87 -25.11 -0.50
C ALA A 93 8.26 -24.08 0.56
N VAL A 94 8.11 -22.78 0.27
CA VAL A 94 8.33 -21.66 1.21
C VAL A 94 7.44 -21.81 2.44
N ILE A 95 6.14 -22.02 2.23
CA ILE A 95 5.17 -22.26 3.30
C ILE A 95 5.56 -23.47 4.16
N LYS A 96 5.87 -24.62 3.55
CA LYS A 96 6.26 -25.81 4.33
C LYS A 96 7.55 -25.61 5.13
N ALA A 97 8.51 -24.87 4.59
CA ALA A 97 9.73 -24.51 5.30
C ALA A 97 9.44 -23.62 6.51
N TYR A 98 8.55 -22.61 6.38
CA TYR A 98 8.13 -21.78 7.51
C TYR A 98 7.27 -22.51 8.54
N CYS A 99 6.31 -23.34 8.12
CA CYS A 99 5.56 -24.20 9.05
C CYS A 99 6.52 -25.08 9.87
N LYS A 100 7.51 -25.70 9.23
CA LYS A 100 8.54 -26.49 9.93
C LYS A 100 9.40 -25.65 10.87
N PHE A 101 9.83 -24.46 10.46
CA PHE A 101 10.59 -23.56 11.33
C PHE A 101 9.79 -23.13 12.58
N LEU A 102 8.48 -22.95 12.43
CA LEU A 102 7.56 -22.55 13.50
C LEU A 102 7.02 -23.72 14.35
N GLY A 103 7.42 -24.96 14.08
CA GLY A 103 6.90 -26.16 14.79
C GLY A 103 5.45 -26.52 14.42
N ILE A 104 4.99 -26.12 13.24
CA ILE A 104 3.67 -26.39 12.65
C ILE A 104 3.80 -27.52 11.59
N ASP A 105 4.73 -28.46 11.77
CA ASP A 105 4.96 -29.60 10.86
C ASP A 105 4.24 -30.88 11.27
N THR A 106 3.36 -30.82 12.27
CA THR A 106 2.46 -31.92 12.65
C THR A 106 1.02 -31.66 12.19
N GLU A 107 0.34 -32.73 11.79
CA GLU A 107 -1.06 -32.71 11.35
C GLU A 107 -1.97 -32.06 12.40
N ALA A 108 -1.94 -32.54 13.64
CA ALA A 108 -2.79 -32.04 14.74
C ALA A 108 -2.69 -30.52 14.94
N ILE A 109 -1.47 -29.94 14.87
CA ILE A 109 -1.31 -28.49 14.98
C ILE A 109 -1.91 -27.78 13.76
N SER A 110 -1.74 -28.32 12.54
CA SER A 110 -2.37 -27.77 11.32
C SER A 110 -3.89 -27.97 11.24
N GLU A 111 -4.44 -28.88 12.06
CA GLU A 111 -5.88 -29.09 12.22
C GLU A 111 -6.52 -28.12 13.21
N GLU A 112 -5.84 -27.83 14.32
CA GLU A 112 -6.36 -26.93 15.34
C GLU A 112 -6.04 -25.45 15.09
N ARG A 113 -4.88 -25.15 14.48
CA ARG A 113 -4.34 -23.79 14.37
C ARG A 113 -4.53 -23.17 13.00
N MET A 114 -4.32 -21.86 12.98
CA MET A 114 -4.45 -20.99 11.82
C MET A 114 -3.22 -20.09 11.74
N LEU A 115 -2.61 -20.02 10.55
CA LEU A 115 -1.56 -19.08 10.17
C LEU A 115 -2.15 -18.06 9.18
N ILE A 116 -2.12 -16.78 9.54
CA ILE A 116 -2.52 -15.69 8.65
C ILE A 116 -1.32 -15.28 7.81
N ILE A 117 -1.51 -15.15 6.50
CA ILE A 117 -0.48 -14.71 5.56
C ILE A 117 -1.01 -13.49 4.83
N VAL A 118 -0.37 -12.34 5.11
CA VAL A 118 -0.59 -11.09 4.39
C VAL A 118 0.46 -11.00 3.28
N ALA A 119 0.05 -10.94 2.03
CA ALA A 119 0.98 -10.89 0.90
C ALA A 119 0.41 -10.16 -0.32
N ASP A 120 1.26 -9.88 -1.31
CA ASP A 120 0.86 -9.23 -2.55
C ASP A 120 -0.09 -10.12 -3.39
N ALA A 121 -0.77 -9.51 -4.36
CA ALA A 121 -1.77 -10.21 -5.17
C ALA A 121 -1.18 -11.39 -5.98
N PHE A 122 0.13 -11.40 -6.28
CA PHE A 122 0.76 -12.50 -7.00
C PHE A 122 1.08 -13.69 -6.09
N THR A 123 1.63 -13.44 -4.90
CA THR A 123 1.87 -14.45 -3.86
C THR A 123 0.54 -15.08 -3.42
N ILE A 124 -0.48 -14.26 -3.15
CA ILE A 124 -1.81 -14.77 -2.75
C ILE A 124 -2.44 -15.64 -3.85
N LEU A 125 -2.31 -15.25 -5.13
CA LEU A 125 -2.76 -16.07 -6.27
C LEU A 125 -2.03 -17.42 -6.34
N HIS A 126 -0.73 -17.46 -6.09
CA HIS A 126 0.04 -18.71 -6.04
C HIS A 126 -0.38 -19.59 -4.86
N LEU A 127 -0.62 -19.01 -3.68
CA LEU A 127 -1.05 -19.75 -2.50
C LEU A 127 -2.47 -20.31 -2.65
N ARG A 128 -3.45 -19.54 -3.16
CA ARG A 128 -4.78 -20.04 -3.52
C ARG A 128 -4.70 -21.17 -4.55
N SER A 129 -3.91 -20.98 -5.61
CA SER A 129 -3.67 -22.02 -6.62
C SER A 129 -3.06 -23.29 -6.02
N GLY A 130 -2.20 -23.15 -5.00
CA GLY A 130 -1.62 -24.26 -4.27
C GLY A 130 -2.62 -25.01 -3.40
N GLN A 131 -3.52 -24.30 -2.72
CA GLN A 131 -4.63 -24.90 -1.95
C GLN A 131 -5.59 -25.66 -2.89
N ALA A 132 -6.06 -25.01 -3.96
CA ALA A 132 -6.99 -25.60 -4.92
C ALA A 132 -6.45 -26.90 -5.56
N ARG A 133 -5.19 -26.88 -6.04
CA ARG A 133 -4.53 -28.07 -6.64
C ARG A 133 -4.33 -29.22 -5.65
N ARG A 134 -4.45 -28.97 -4.35
CA ARG A 134 -4.27 -29.96 -3.29
C ARG A 134 -5.56 -30.34 -2.57
N LEU A 135 -6.71 -29.80 -2.93
CA LEU A 135 -7.99 -30.08 -2.24
C LEU A 135 -8.22 -31.59 -1.95
N TYR A 136 -7.88 -32.44 -2.93
CA TYR A 136 -8.01 -33.90 -2.86
C TYR A 136 -6.72 -34.66 -2.49
N ASP A 137 -5.70 -34.00 -1.93
CA ASP A 137 -4.45 -34.65 -1.48
C ASP A 137 -4.77 -35.78 -0.47
N ARG A 138 -4.06 -36.91 -0.62
CA ARG A 138 -4.24 -38.16 0.14
C ARG A 138 -2.91 -38.62 0.76
N SER A 139 -2.04 -37.67 1.07
CA SER A 139 -0.79 -37.92 1.78
C SER A 139 -1.02 -38.50 3.19
N LYS A 140 0.07 -38.74 3.94
CA LYS A 140 0.02 -39.12 5.36
C LYS A 140 -0.18 -37.93 6.31
N THR A 141 -0.24 -36.71 5.77
CA THR A 141 -0.37 -35.44 6.50
C THR A 141 -1.29 -34.47 5.72
N PRO A 142 -2.50 -34.91 5.32
CA PRO A 142 -3.38 -34.14 4.45
C PRO A 142 -3.67 -32.73 4.96
N ALA A 143 -3.82 -32.46 6.25
CA ALA A 143 -4.12 -31.11 6.74
C ALA A 143 -2.97 -30.11 6.46
N LEU A 144 -1.73 -30.57 6.61
CA LEU A 144 -0.51 -29.82 6.32
C LEU A 144 -0.28 -29.69 4.81
N ASP A 145 -0.39 -30.79 4.06
CA ASP A 145 -0.16 -30.80 2.62
C ASP A 145 -1.18 -29.95 1.86
N LYS A 146 -2.46 -30.01 2.25
CA LYS A 146 -3.55 -29.15 1.73
C LYS A 146 -3.42 -27.69 2.14
N MET A 147 -2.52 -27.37 3.08
CA MET A 147 -2.38 -26.04 3.67
C MET A 147 -3.72 -25.54 4.27
N GLN A 148 -4.47 -26.44 4.92
CA GLN A 148 -5.80 -26.13 5.49
C GLN A 148 -5.74 -25.07 6.60
N GLY A 149 -4.68 -25.11 7.41
CA GLY A 149 -4.43 -24.14 8.47
C GLY A 149 -4.02 -22.74 7.98
N ILE A 150 -4.01 -22.46 6.67
CA ILE A 150 -3.60 -21.16 6.13
C ILE A 150 -4.81 -20.29 5.81
N GLN A 151 -4.75 -19.03 6.26
CA GLN A 151 -5.67 -17.98 5.88
C GLN A 151 -4.92 -16.89 5.11
N LEU A 152 -5.42 -16.58 3.91
CA LEU A 152 -4.78 -15.65 2.98
C LEU A 152 -5.46 -14.28 3.08
N TRP A 153 -4.65 -13.22 3.11
CA TRP A 153 -5.13 -11.84 3.24
C TRP A 153 -4.34 -10.88 2.34
N SER A 154 -5.02 -9.87 1.81
CA SER A 154 -4.40 -8.92 0.86
C SER A 154 -3.50 -7.91 1.57
N ALA A 155 -2.31 -7.71 1.01
CA ALA A 155 -1.39 -6.63 1.36
C ALA A 155 -2.01 -5.22 1.14
N LEU A 156 -1.86 -4.34 2.13
CA LEU A 156 -2.54 -3.03 2.15
C LEU A 156 -1.70 -1.89 1.54
N PHE A 157 -0.37 -1.91 1.66
CA PHE A 157 0.45 -0.94 0.92
C PHE A 157 0.39 -1.24 -0.59
N HIS A 158 0.36 -2.51 -0.98
CA HIS A 158 0.13 -2.91 -2.37
C HIS A 158 -1.23 -2.46 -2.94
N LEU A 159 -2.27 -2.36 -2.11
CA LEU A 159 -3.54 -1.74 -2.48
C LEU A 159 -3.37 -0.23 -2.75
N GLN A 160 -2.71 0.50 -1.84
CA GLN A 160 -2.40 1.93 -2.02
C GLN A 160 -1.56 2.19 -3.28
N TYR A 161 -0.51 1.38 -3.52
CA TYR A 161 0.35 1.48 -4.69
C TYR A 161 -0.40 1.19 -6.00
N THR A 162 -1.34 0.25 -5.99
CA THR A 162 -2.21 0.01 -7.15
C THR A 162 -3.18 1.18 -7.38
N PHE A 163 -3.63 1.85 -6.32
CA PHE A 163 -4.42 3.08 -6.46
C PHE A 163 -3.62 4.23 -7.08
N GLN A 164 -2.34 4.40 -6.73
CA GLN A 164 -1.46 5.37 -7.41
C GLN A 164 -1.32 5.06 -8.91
N LYS A 165 -1.13 3.78 -9.27
CA LYS A 165 -1.05 3.35 -10.67
C LYS A 165 -2.35 3.61 -11.42
N TYR A 166 -3.49 3.26 -10.82
CA TYR A 166 -4.82 3.63 -11.31
C TYR A 166 -4.90 5.14 -11.57
N PHE A 167 -4.53 5.96 -10.59
CA PHE A 167 -4.66 7.42 -10.66
C PHE A 167 -3.87 8.00 -11.84
N LEU A 168 -2.66 7.51 -12.10
CA LEU A 168 -1.84 7.95 -13.23
C LEU A 168 -2.35 7.38 -14.56
N ASP A 169 -2.67 6.08 -14.64
CA ASP A 169 -3.26 5.46 -15.85
C ASP A 169 -4.62 6.09 -16.23
N ALA A 170 -5.34 6.63 -15.25
CA ALA A 170 -6.58 7.39 -15.42
C ALA A 170 -6.34 8.85 -15.86
N HIS A 171 -5.60 9.62 -15.06
CA HIS A 171 -5.63 11.09 -15.12
C HIS A 171 -4.43 11.74 -15.81
N SER A 172 -3.36 10.99 -16.13
CA SER A 172 -2.12 11.58 -16.68
C SER A 172 -2.26 12.27 -18.03
N GLY A 173 -3.29 11.97 -18.84
CA GLY A 173 -3.26 12.32 -20.26
C GLY A 173 -2.31 11.43 -21.07
N THR A 174 -2.40 11.50 -22.40
CA THR A 174 -1.35 11.01 -23.30
C THR A 174 -0.68 12.20 -24.00
N VAL A 175 0.41 11.95 -24.75
CA VAL A 175 1.04 13.01 -25.57
C VAL A 175 0.07 13.57 -26.62
N ALA A 176 -0.84 12.73 -27.15
CA ALA A 176 -1.85 13.14 -28.13
C ALA A 176 -3.10 13.76 -27.48
N ASN A 177 -3.47 13.27 -26.29
CA ASN A 177 -4.71 13.62 -25.59
C ASN A 177 -4.37 14.14 -24.19
N GLN A 178 -4.01 15.42 -24.08
CA GLN A 178 -3.73 16.09 -22.80
C GLN A 178 -4.53 17.38 -22.68
N SER A 179 -4.84 17.76 -21.45
CA SER A 179 -5.58 18.98 -21.11
C SER A 179 -4.86 19.71 -19.98
N GLN A 180 -5.20 20.97 -19.75
CA GLN A 180 -4.49 21.81 -18.77
C GLN A 180 -4.55 21.27 -17.33
N ILE A 181 -5.47 20.36 -17.03
CA ILE A 181 -5.59 19.64 -15.75
C ILE A 181 -5.11 18.18 -15.79
N SER A 182 -4.63 17.66 -16.92
CA SER A 182 -4.04 16.32 -16.98
C SER A 182 -2.89 16.20 -15.98
N ALA A 183 -2.83 15.08 -15.24
CA ALA A 183 -1.86 14.93 -14.16
C ALA A 183 -0.41 15.11 -14.65
N ARG A 184 -0.06 14.74 -15.90
CA ARG A 184 1.26 15.05 -16.49
C ARG A 184 1.57 16.55 -16.51
N VAL A 185 0.64 17.39 -16.97
CA VAL A 185 0.78 18.85 -17.02
C VAL A 185 0.89 19.45 -15.61
N LEU A 186 0.14 18.91 -14.65
CA LEU A 186 0.19 19.35 -13.25
C LEU A 186 1.50 18.89 -12.56
N CYS A 187 1.98 17.67 -12.81
CA CYS A 187 3.28 17.19 -12.34
C CYS A 187 4.42 18.08 -12.86
N ASP A 188 4.40 18.44 -14.14
CA ASP A 188 5.39 19.33 -14.75
C ASP A 188 5.44 20.70 -14.07
N LYS A 189 4.27 21.27 -13.74
CA LYS A 189 4.14 22.57 -13.03
C LYS A 189 4.75 22.57 -11.63
N VAL A 190 4.78 21.43 -10.93
CA VAL A 190 5.43 21.28 -9.62
C VAL A 190 6.83 20.66 -9.69
N GLY A 191 7.36 20.46 -10.90
CA GLY A 191 8.71 19.93 -11.14
C GLY A 191 8.85 18.41 -11.06
N MET A 192 7.75 17.65 -10.99
CA MET A 192 7.72 16.19 -10.91
C MET A 192 7.64 15.54 -12.30
N LYS A 193 8.46 16.01 -13.24
CA LYS A 193 8.32 15.73 -14.69
C LYS A 193 8.36 14.25 -15.09
N ASN A 194 9.03 13.43 -14.28
CA ASN A 194 9.22 12.01 -14.56
C ASN A 194 8.09 11.11 -14.00
N LEU A 195 7.22 11.63 -13.13
CA LEU A 195 6.20 10.84 -12.43
C LEU A 195 5.21 10.16 -13.40
N CYS A 196 4.90 10.81 -14.52
CA CYS A 196 4.04 10.27 -15.58
C CYS A 196 4.83 9.57 -16.72
N SER A 197 6.12 9.26 -16.50
CA SER A 197 7.07 8.89 -17.56
C SER A 197 7.96 7.71 -17.14
N GLY A 198 7.40 6.49 -17.15
CA GLY A 198 8.12 5.26 -16.84
C GLY A 198 7.49 4.48 -15.69
N ASN A 199 8.32 3.93 -14.81
CA ASN A 199 7.85 3.27 -13.59
C ASN A 199 7.47 4.33 -12.54
N THR A 200 6.26 4.22 -11.99
CA THR A 200 5.78 5.09 -10.91
C THR A 200 6.66 4.95 -9.67
N ASP A 201 7.34 6.05 -9.29
CA ASP A 201 7.92 6.19 -7.96
C ASP A 201 6.80 6.39 -6.93
N PHE A 202 6.79 5.56 -5.88
CA PHE A 202 5.74 5.57 -4.87
C PHE A 202 5.71 6.86 -4.04
N HIS A 203 6.89 7.46 -3.77
CA HIS A 203 7.02 8.64 -2.92
C HIS A 203 6.68 9.91 -3.71
N GLU A 204 7.12 10.03 -4.97
CA GLU A 204 6.68 11.12 -5.84
C GLU A 204 5.17 11.07 -6.11
N ALA A 205 4.60 9.88 -6.35
CA ALA A 205 3.16 9.71 -6.51
C ALA A 205 2.37 10.09 -5.24
N ASP A 206 2.84 9.66 -4.06
CA ASP A 206 2.22 10.01 -2.78
C ASP A 206 2.26 11.52 -2.52
N ALA A 207 3.41 12.16 -2.76
CA ALA A 207 3.57 13.60 -2.62
C ALA A 207 2.70 14.37 -3.62
N PHE A 208 2.69 13.97 -4.89
CA PHE A 208 1.90 14.62 -5.93
C PHE A 208 0.40 14.59 -5.63
N ILE A 209 -0.17 13.43 -5.28
CA ILE A 209 -1.62 13.31 -5.04
C ILE A 209 -2.04 14.14 -3.80
N LYS A 210 -1.19 14.22 -2.77
CA LYS A 210 -1.39 15.12 -1.62
C LYS A 210 -1.38 16.60 -2.02
N ILE A 211 -0.37 17.04 -2.76
CA ILE A 211 -0.25 18.42 -3.26
C ILE A 211 -1.45 18.77 -4.14
N LEU A 212 -1.85 17.86 -5.02
CA LEU A 212 -3.00 18.03 -5.91
C LEU A 212 -4.31 18.15 -5.13
N PHE A 213 -4.59 17.25 -4.17
CA PHE A 213 -5.80 17.37 -3.36
C PHE A 213 -5.86 18.70 -2.61
N ALA A 214 -4.76 19.08 -1.95
CA ALA A 214 -4.67 20.36 -1.24
C ALA A 214 -4.92 21.54 -2.18
N ALA A 215 -4.34 21.54 -3.37
CA ALA A 215 -4.52 22.58 -4.38
C ALA A 215 -5.95 22.65 -4.95
N LEU A 216 -6.60 21.50 -5.17
CA LEU A 216 -8.00 21.46 -5.62
C LEU A 216 -8.94 21.97 -4.52
N VAL A 217 -8.68 21.60 -3.26
CA VAL A 217 -9.46 22.08 -2.10
C VAL A 217 -9.27 23.58 -1.88
N ASP A 218 -8.04 24.08 -1.93
CA ASP A 218 -7.72 25.51 -1.84
C ASP A 218 -8.45 26.31 -2.93
N ALA A 219 -8.37 25.86 -4.18
CA ALA A 219 -9.08 26.47 -5.30
C ALA A 219 -10.62 26.43 -5.22
N ILE A 220 -11.21 25.58 -4.37
CA ILE A 220 -12.65 25.51 -4.11
C ILE A 220 -13.05 26.38 -2.91
N LEU A 221 -12.32 26.26 -1.79
CA LEU A 221 -12.72 26.86 -0.52
C LEU A 221 -12.30 28.32 -0.39
N THR A 222 -11.07 28.66 -0.78
CA THR A 222 -10.48 29.99 -0.51
C THR A 222 -11.25 31.12 -1.20
N PRO A 223 -11.64 31.03 -2.49
CA PRO A 223 -12.49 32.05 -3.12
C PRO A 223 -13.86 32.16 -2.43
N ALA A 224 -14.50 31.03 -2.15
CA ALA A 224 -15.86 30.99 -1.61
C ALA A 224 -15.95 31.43 -0.13
N LEU A 225 -14.87 31.24 0.65
CA LEU A 225 -14.71 31.81 1.99
C LEU A 225 -14.44 33.31 1.92
N GLY A 226 -13.62 33.77 0.96
CA GLY A 226 -13.33 35.20 0.77
C GLY A 226 -14.57 36.02 0.41
N GLU A 227 -15.43 35.48 -0.47
CA GLU A 227 -16.74 36.05 -0.77
C GLU A 227 -17.62 36.17 0.48
N GLN A 228 -17.65 35.13 1.33
CA GLN A 228 -18.48 35.11 2.53
C GLN A 228 -17.99 36.09 3.59
N VAL A 229 -16.68 36.12 3.88
CA VAL A 229 -16.11 37.10 4.81
C VAL A 229 -16.38 38.53 4.31
N SER A 230 -16.31 38.76 3.00
CA SER A 230 -16.63 40.07 2.41
C SER A 230 -18.11 40.47 2.57
N MET A 231 -19.04 39.51 2.61
CA MET A 231 -20.46 39.75 2.91
C MET A 231 -20.71 39.96 4.41
N ASP A 232 -19.98 39.25 5.27
CA ASP A 232 -20.10 39.37 6.73
C ASP A 232 -19.42 40.65 7.27
N ALA A 233 -18.50 41.25 6.51
CA ALA A 233 -17.68 42.42 6.89
C ALA A 233 -18.35 43.80 6.69
N ASP A 234 -19.68 43.89 6.82
CA ASP A 234 -20.49 45.12 6.63
C ASP A 234 -20.27 46.21 7.72
N GLY A 235 -19.10 46.19 8.36
CA GLY A 235 -18.71 46.94 9.55
C GLY A 235 -17.27 47.47 9.53
N GLY A 236 -16.88 48.16 8.46
CA GLY A 236 -15.86 49.23 8.52
C GLY A 236 -14.43 48.86 9.00
N GLY A 237 -13.97 47.63 8.79
CA GLY A 237 -12.58 47.27 9.03
C GLY A 237 -11.65 47.72 7.89
N ASP A 238 -10.46 48.23 8.22
CA ASP A 238 -9.39 48.48 7.25
C ASP A 238 -8.94 47.15 6.61
N THR A 239 -9.53 46.81 5.46
CA THR A 239 -9.06 45.70 4.62
C THR A 239 -7.82 46.15 3.87
N ASN A 240 -6.67 45.60 4.22
CA ASN A 240 -5.42 45.93 3.57
C ASN A 240 -5.32 45.10 2.28
N ALA A 241 -5.73 45.69 1.15
CA ALA A 241 -5.96 45.00 -0.12
C ALA A 241 -4.75 44.23 -0.68
N ASP A 242 -3.54 44.49 -0.17
CA ASP A 242 -2.30 43.82 -0.53
C ASP A 242 -2.04 42.49 0.24
N ASP A 243 -2.83 42.15 1.27
CA ASP A 243 -2.66 40.92 2.07
C ASP A 243 -3.79 39.90 1.82
N PRO A 244 -3.58 38.89 0.94
CA PRO A 244 -4.61 37.94 0.56
C PRO A 244 -5.00 36.94 1.67
N GLU A 245 -4.24 36.84 2.76
CA GLU A 245 -4.61 36.01 3.91
C GLU A 245 -5.34 36.80 5.01
N GLN A 246 -5.39 38.15 4.94
CA GLN A 246 -6.09 38.98 5.94
C GLN A 246 -7.57 38.57 6.15
N PRO A 247 -8.38 38.27 5.11
CA PRO A 247 -9.79 37.88 5.31
C PRO A 247 -9.98 36.57 6.09
N PHE A 248 -8.95 35.75 6.23
CA PHE A 248 -9.05 34.43 6.85
C PHE A 248 -8.54 34.40 8.29
N VAL A 249 -7.99 35.51 8.80
CA VAL A 249 -7.44 35.58 10.16
C VAL A 249 -8.55 35.34 11.19
N ASP A 250 -8.29 34.41 12.12
CA ASP A 250 -9.21 33.99 13.19
C ASP A 250 -10.62 33.57 12.71
N ILE A 251 -10.74 33.08 11.46
CA ILE A 251 -12.02 32.60 10.90
C ILE A 251 -12.56 31.40 11.72
N PRO A 252 -13.86 31.37 12.09
CA PRO A 252 -14.42 30.26 12.85
C PRO A 252 -14.31 28.92 12.11
N VAL A 253 -13.88 27.87 12.80
CA VAL A 253 -13.77 26.52 12.23
C VAL A 253 -15.10 26.00 11.66
N ASP A 254 -16.23 26.33 12.32
CA ASP A 254 -17.57 25.97 11.84
C ASP A 254 -17.94 26.66 10.51
N THR A 255 -17.44 27.87 10.25
CA THR A 255 -17.58 28.55 8.95
C THR A 255 -16.85 27.77 7.86
N VAL A 256 -15.60 27.35 8.12
CA VAL A 256 -14.82 26.55 7.18
C VAL A 256 -15.47 25.17 6.93
N VAL A 257 -15.91 24.49 8.00
CA VAL A 257 -16.56 23.16 7.94
C VAL A 257 -17.89 23.22 7.20
N SER A 258 -18.76 24.20 7.51
CA SER A 258 -20.07 24.35 6.87
C SER A 258 -19.95 24.71 5.38
N LYS A 259 -19.02 25.62 5.03
CA LYS A 259 -18.74 25.99 3.65
C LYS A 259 -18.17 24.82 2.85
N ALA A 260 -17.19 24.11 3.42
CA ALA A 260 -16.62 22.91 2.80
C ALA A 260 -17.68 21.81 2.59
N ARG A 261 -18.55 21.59 3.58
CA ARG A 261 -19.68 20.67 3.49
C ARG A 261 -20.64 21.03 2.35
N ALA A 262 -21.04 22.29 2.24
CA ALA A 262 -21.96 22.73 1.19
C ALA A 262 -21.36 22.55 -0.22
N LEU A 263 -20.12 23.02 -0.42
CA LEU A 263 -19.44 22.96 -1.71
C LEU A 263 -19.11 21.51 -2.12
N LEU A 264 -18.53 20.72 -1.21
CA LEU A 264 -18.12 19.35 -1.51
C LEU A 264 -19.31 18.41 -1.65
N LYS A 265 -20.41 18.60 -0.89
CA LYS A 265 -21.67 17.86 -1.12
C LYS A 265 -22.16 18.08 -2.56
N ASN A 266 -22.18 19.33 -3.03
CA ASN A 266 -22.66 19.67 -4.38
C ASN A 266 -21.72 19.17 -5.48
N LEU A 267 -20.40 19.35 -5.31
CA LEU A 267 -19.38 18.87 -6.27
C LEU A 267 -19.30 17.34 -6.33
N LEU A 268 -19.41 16.65 -5.20
CA LEU A 268 -19.26 15.19 -5.14
C LEU A 268 -20.58 14.44 -5.29
N HIS A 269 -21.73 15.11 -5.33
CA HIS A 269 -23.01 14.48 -5.61
C HIS A 269 -23.11 13.98 -7.07
N GLY A 270 -23.67 12.78 -7.24
CA GLY A 270 -23.98 12.18 -8.54
C GLY A 270 -22.76 11.68 -9.33
N ASP A 271 -23.05 10.95 -10.40
CA ASP A 271 -22.11 10.58 -11.45
C ASP A 271 -21.77 11.79 -12.38
N ALA A 272 -21.26 11.54 -13.58
CA ALA A 272 -20.91 12.59 -14.54
C ALA A 272 -22.09 12.99 -15.46
N GLU A 273 -22.96 12.04 -15.80
CA GLU A 273 -24.12 12.15 -16.69
C GLU A 273 -25.26 12.91 -15.99
N SER A 274 -25.64 12.45 -14.79
CA SER A 274 -26.57 13.15 -13.88
C SER A 274 -26.18 14.60 -13.58
N VAL A 275 -24.88 14.94 -13.63
CA VAL A 275 -24.43 16.32 -13.44
C VAL A 275 -24.47 17.13 -14.73
N ALA A 276 -24.23 16.53 -15.89
CA ALA A 276 -24.46 17.19 -17.17
C ALA A 276 -25.96 17.54 -17.34
N LEU A 277 -26.86 16.60 -17.05
CA LEU A 277 -28.32 16.80 -17.08
C LEU A 277 -28.80 17.94 -16.20
N ARG A 278 -28.28 18.07 -14.97
CA ARG A 278 -28.64 19.19 -14.06
C ARG A 278 -28.19 20.56 -14.59
N HIS A 279 -27.30 20.61 -15.56
CA HIS A 279 -26.90 21.83 -16.27
C HIS A 279 -27.55 21.96 -17.67
N GLY A 280 -28.51 21.10 -18.00
CA GLY A 280 -29.29 21.13 -19.24
C GLY A 280 -28.84 20.07 -20.25
N ASP A 281 -28.27 20.54 -21.37
CA ASP A 281 -27.95 19.71 -22.54
C ASP A 281 -26.63 18.94 -22.36
N GLU A 282 -26.72 17.60 -22.29
CA GLU A 282 -25.56 16.71 -22.16
C GLU A 282 -24.58 16.77 -23.33
N ASP A 283 -25.04 17.02 -24.55
CA ASP A 283 -24.13 17.13 -25.71
C ASP A 283 -23.28 18.43 -25.62
N LYS A 284 -23.67 19.32 -24.69
CA LYS A 284 -22.94 20.49 -24.20
C LYS A 284 -22.44 20.33 -22.76
N ALA A 285 -22.15 19.10 -22.32
CA ALA A 285 -21.47 18.85 -21.04
C ALA A 285 -20.09 19.54 -20.97
N ASP A 286 -19.75 20.08 -19.80
CA ASP A 286 -18.41 20.57 -19.49
C ASP A 286 -17.49 19.41 -19.07
N LEU A 287 -16.83 18.80 -20.06
CA LEU A 287 -15.95 17.65 -19.86
C LEU A 287 -14.72 17.98 -18.98
N PHE A 288 -14.33 19.26 -18.92
CA PHE A 288 -13.18 19.74 -18.15
C PHE A 288 -13.52 19.88 -16.67
N PHE A 289 -14.69 20.44 -16.35
CA PHE A 289 -15.27 20.44 -15.01
C PHE A 289 -15.51 19.01 -14.49
N LEU A 290 -16.07 18.13 -15.33
CA LEU A 290 -16.31 16.73 -14.99
C LEU A 290 -14.99 15.98 -14.68
N GLN A 291 -13.91 16.23 -15.42
CA GLN A 291 -12.59 15.70 -15.07
C GLN A 291 -12.10 16.23 -13.72
N GLY A 292 -12.17 17.54 -13.47
CA GLY A 292 -11.76 18.15 -12.20
C GLY A 292 -12.46 17.53 -10.99
N ARG A 293 -13.78 17.30 -11.09
CA ARG A 293 -14.57 16.57 -10.08
C ARG A 293 -14.07 15.15 -9.83
N LYS A 294 -13.72 14.41 -10.89
CA LYS A 294 -13.21 13.03 -10.75
C LYS A 294 -11.80 12.98 -10.16
N MET A 295 -10.93 13.92 -10.54
CA MET A 295 -9.60 14.07 -9.92
C MET A 295 -9.71 14.38 -8.43
N LEU A 296 -10.60 15.29 -8.02
CA LEU A 296 -10.88 15.58 -6.61
C LEU A 296 -11.34 14.34 -5.85
N ARG A 297 -12.37 13.64 -6.36
CA ARG A 297 -12.93 12.42 -5.72
C ARG A 297 -11.87 11.33 -5.57
N ASP A 298 -11.05 11.11 -6.60
CA ASP A 298 -10.04 10.05 -6.60
C ASP A 298 -8.84 10.37 -5.71
N ALA A 299 -8.37 11.62 -5.71
CA ALA A 299 -7.32 12.06 -4.80
C ALA A 299 -7.76 11.93 -3.34
N ALA A 300 -9.02 12.25 -3.03
CA ALA A 300 -9.58 12.12 -1.70
C ALA A 300 -9.71 10.65 -1.23
N ILE A 301 -10.07 9.72 -2.12
CA ILE A 301 -10.06 8.27 -1.83
C ILE A 301 -8.63 7.78 -1.54
N TYR A 302 -7.63 8.24 -2.31
CA TYR A 302 -6.24 7.91 -2.04
C TYR A 302 -5.79 8.42 -0.65
N LEU A 303 -6.14 9.65 -0.30
CA LEU A 303 -5.85 10.20 1.03
C LEU A 303 -6.51 9.38 2.13
N GLU A 304 -7.75 8.93 1.95
CA GLU A 304 -8.41 8.10 2.95
C GLU A 304 -7.74 6.74 3.11
N LEU A 305 -7.35 6.07 2.02
CA LEU A 305 -6.57 4.82 2.08
C LEU A 305 -5.25 4.99 2.85
N LYS A 306 -4.68 6.20 2.89
CA LYS A 306 -3.44 6.54 3.60
C LYS A 306 -3.67 6.98 5.06
N ASP A 307 -4.64 7.85 5.33
CA ASP A 307 -4.94 8.39 6.65
C ASP A 307 -5.57 7.32 7.56
N SER A 308 -6.47 6.48 7.04
CA SER A 308 -7.02 5.31 7.77
C SER A 308 -5.91 4.38 8.28
N VAL A 309 -4.93 4.06 7.43
CA VAL A 309 -3.72 3.31 7.81
C VAL A 309 -2.91 4.05 8.87
N LYS A 310 -2.56 5.32 8.64
CA LYS A 310 -1.75 6.13 9.58
C LYS A 310 -2.38 6.21 10.97
N LYS A 311 -3.71 6.40 11.01
CA LYS A 311 -4.53 6.48 12.23
C LYS A 311 -4.73 5.12 12.92
N GLY A 312 -4.54 4.01 12.20
CA GLY A 312 -4.75 2.67 12.73
C GLY A 312 -6.20 2.21 12.70
N ASP A 313 -7.01 2.70 11.75
CA ASP A 313 -8.40 2.30 11.56
C ASP A 313 -8.56 1.53 10.22
N PRO A 314 -8.35 0.20 10.21
CA PRO A 314 -8.58 -0.60 9.02
C PRO A 314 -10.07 -0.73 8.66
N GLY A 315 -11.01 -0.41 9.55
CA GLY A 315 -12.44 -0.38 9.22
C GLY A 315 -12.75 0.73 8.22
N ARG A 316 -12.21 1.93 8.46
CA ARG A 316 -12.20 3.05 7.51
C ARG A 316 -11.54 2.68 6.18
N LEU A 317 -10.40 1.98 6.23
CA LEU A 317 -9.74 1.49 5.02
C LEU A 317 -10.63 0.53 4.22
N LEU A 318 -11.37 -0.37 4.87
CA LEU A 318 -12.27 -1.30 4.16
C LEU A 318 -13.45 -0.58 3.50
N VAL A 319 -13.99 0.47 4.13
CA VAL A 319 -15.01 1.33 3.48
C VAL A 319 -14.41 2.00 2.23
N ALA A 320 -13.25 2.65 2.34
CA ALA A 320 -12.56 3.25 1.21
C ALA A 320 -12.17 2.23 0.12
N ALA A 321 -11.84 0.99 0.50
CA ALA A 321 -11.48 -0.08 -0.42
C ALA A 321 -12.63 -0.44 -1.38
N LYS A 322 -13.90 -0.37 -0.95
CA LYS A 322 -15.07 -0.57 -1.84
C LYS A 322 -15.02 0.35 -3.07
N PHE A 323 -14.64 1.61 -2.87
CA PHE A 323 -14.53 2.61 -3.95
C PHE A 323 -13.40 2.31 -4.94
N THR A 324 -12.42 1.49 -4.58
CA THR A 324 -11.31 1.09 -5.45
C THR A 324 -11.72 0.01 -6.46
N VAL A 325 -12.72 -0.81 -6.15
CA VAL A 325 -13.16 -1.94 -7.00
C VAL A 325 -13.59 -1.51 -8.41
N PRO A 326 -14.53 -0.56 -8.60
CA PRO A 326 -14.92 -0.11 -9.95
C PRO A 326 -13.76 0.58 -10.69
N ARG A 327 -12.93 1.34 -9.97
CA ARG A 327 -11.74 2.03 -10.50
C ARG A 327 -10.72 1.05 -11.08
N PHE A 328 -10.41 -0.01 -10.35
CA PHE A 328 -9.54 -1.09 -10.81
C PHE A 328 -10.16 -1.92 -11.95
N ALA A 329 -11.49 -2.08 -11.97
CA ALA A 329 -12.19 -2.75 -13.07
C ALA A 329 -12.12 -1.93 -14.36
N ALA A 330 -12.18 -0.60 -14.27
CA ALA A 330 -12.09 0.34 -15.37
C ALA A 330 -10.71 0.35 -16.05
N THR A 331 -9.64 0.55 -15.28
CA THR A 331 -8.25 0.62 -15.80
C THR A 331 -7.63 -0.77 -16.07
N GLY A 332 -8.29 -1.85 -15.65
CA GLY A 332 -7.86 -3.23 -15.92
C GLY A 332 -6.88 -3.82 -14.91
N HIS A 333 -6.85 -3.30 -13.67
CA HIS A 333 -6.13 -3.92 -12.54
C HIS A 333 -6.90 -5.13 -11.96
N HIS A 334 -7.29 -6.06 -12.82
CA HIS A 334 -8.24 -7.15 -12.53
C HIS A 334 -7.84 -8.06 -11.35
N ARG A 335 -6.54 -8.17 -11.04
CA ARG A 335 -6.05 -8.89 -9.85
C ARG A 335 -6.53 -8.21 -8.56
N TYR A 336 -6.36 -6.90 -8.45
CA TYR A 336 -6.79 -6.14 -7.27
C TYR A 336 -8.31 -5.98 -7.17
N VAL A 337 -9.06 -6.03 -8.28
CA VAL A 337 -10.53 -6.23 -8.20
C VAL A 337 -10.85 -7.51 -7.44
N SER A 338 -10.19 -8.62 -7.79
CA SER A 338 -10.43 -9.94 -7.19
C SER A 338 -9.99 -9.97 -5.71
N GLU A 339 -8.82 -9.40 -5.39
CA GLU A 339 -8.32 -9.35 -4.01
C GLU A 339 -9.16 -8.46 -3.09
N VAL A 340 -9.61 -7.29 -3.56
CA VAL A 340 -10.45 -6.40 -2.72
C VAL A 340 -11.84 -7.00 -2.51
N LEU A 341 -12.46 -7.59 -3.53
CA LEU A 341 -13.74 -8.31 -3.36
C LEU A 341 -13.62 -9.45 -2.35
N GLU A 342 -12.55 -10.25 -2.43
CA GLU A 342 -12.32 -11.36 -1.50
C GLU A 342 -11.92 -10.88 -0.09
N MET A 343 -11.27 -9.72 0.05
CA MET A 343 -11.00 -9.09 1.34
C MET A 343 -12.30 -8.63 2.03
N LEU A 344 -13.19 -7.98 1.27
CA LEU A 344 -14.49 -7.48 1.74
C LEU A 344 -15.45 -8.63 2.07
N HIS A 345 -15.53 -9.65 1.20
CA HIS A 345 -16.38 -10.81 1.40
C HIS A 345 -15.95 -11.63 2.63
N GLN A 346 -14.63 -11.84 2.80
CA GLN A 346 -14.11 -12.55 3.97
C GLN A 346 -14.56 -11.92 5.29
N VAL A 347 -14.36 -10.60 5.46
CA VAL A 347 -14.74 -9.89 6.69
C VAL A 347 -16.24 -9.85 6.91
N ARG A 348 -17.03 -9.69 5.84
CA ARG A 348 -18.49 -9.53 5.94
C ARG A 348 -19.23 -10.87 6.11
N HIS A 349 -18.71 -11.98 5.58
CA HIS A 349 -19.48 -13.22 5.44
C HIS A 349 -18.77 -14.53 5.82
N GLU A 350 -17.44 -14.66 5.72
CA GLU A 350 -16.75 -15.95 5.95
C GLU A 350 -16.06 -16.08 7.30
N LEU A 351 -15.51 -14.99 7.81
CA LEU A 351 -14.63 -15.02 8.98
C LEU A 351 -15.46 -14.81 10.25
N PRO A 352 -15.25 -15.62 11.31
CA PRO A 352 -15.79 -15.31 12.63
C PRO A 352 -15.34 -13.89 13.05
N PRO A 353 -16.17 -13.08 13.73
CA PRO A 353 -15.84 -11.68 14.05
C PRO A 353 -14.49 -11.48 14.75
N ALA A 354 -14.10 -12.40 15.64
CA ALA A 354 -12.78 -12.40 16.29
C ALA A 354 -11.62 -12.66 15.31
N LEU A 355 -11.82 -13.50 14.30
CA LEU A 355 -10.82 -13.78 13.26
C LEU A 355 -10.70 -12.59 12.29
N ALA A 356 -11.84 -12.03 11.84
CA ALA A 356 -11.87 -10.80 11.03
C ALA A 356 -11.13 -9.66 11.75
N THR A 357 -11.46 -9.42 13.02
CA THR A 357 -10.77 -8.48 13.90
C THR A 357 -9.25 -8.69 13.88
N THR A 358 -8.80 -9.92 14.15
CA THR A 358 -7.36 -10.17 14.31
C THR A 358 -6.60 -10.12 12.98
N ILE A 359 -7.23 -10.46 11.85
CA ILE A 359 -6.63 -10.30 10.52
C ILE A 359 -6.46 -8.82 10.17
N MET A 360 -7.47 -7.99 10.48
CA MET A 360 -7.33 -6.53 10.37
C MET A 360 -6.20 -6.01 11.28
N SER A 361 -6.07 -6.53 12.51
CA SER A 361 -4.95 -6.17 13.41
C SER A 361 -3.59 -6.64 12.90
N ALA A 362 -3.50 -7.81 12.27
CA ALA A 362 -2.28 -8.33 11.67
C ALA A 362 -1.85 -7.58 10.39
N SER A 363 -2.74 -6.76 9.82
CA SER A 363 -2.47 -5.99 8.60
C SER A 363 -1.69 -4.71 8.84
N LEU A 364 -1.61 -4.23 10.10
CA LEU A 364 -0.97 -2.97 10.47
C LEU A 364 0.09 -3.19 11.57
N VAL A 365 1.21 -2.48 11.45
CA VAL A 365 2.35 -2.51 12.36
C VAL A 365 2.59 -1.11 12.90
N ASN A 366 2.88 -0.99 14.20
CA ASN A 366 3.25 0.27 14.84
C ASN A 366 4.50 0.07 15.70
N HIS A 367 5.68 0.38 15.14
CA HIS A 367 6.96 0.19 15.83
C HIS A 367 7.20 1.16 16.98
N SER A 368 6.47 2.29 17.03
CA SER A 368 6.68 3.34 18.03
C SER A 368 5.66 3.32 19.17
N GLY A 369 4.56 2.59 19.03
CA GLY A 369 3.44 2.56 19.98
C GLY A 369 2.66 3.87 20.13
N ARG A 370 2.90 4.89 19.28
CA ARG A 370 2.22 6.20 19.36
C ARG A 370 1.08 6.28 18.35
N SER A 371 0.12 7.16 18.60
CA SER A 371 -0.87 7.56 17.60
C SER A 371 -0.19 8.00 16.29
N ASP A 372 -0.89 7.88 15.17
CA ASP A 372 -0.45 8.41 13.87
C ASP A 372 0.86 7.82 13.30
N THR A 373 1.32 6.68 13.82
CA THR A 373 2.58 6.00 13.43
C THR A 373 2.41 4.56 12.96
N TRP A 374 1.18 4.17 12.62
CA TRP A 374 0.87 2.87 12.00
C TRP A 374 1.32 2.83 10.53
N LEU A 375 1.76 1.66 10.08
CA LEU A 375 2.11 1.35 8.70
C LEU A 375 1.54 -0.03 8.28
N PRO A 376 1.34 -0.28 6.97
CA PRO A 376 0.97 -1.61 6.48
C PRO A 376 2.04 -2.65 6.80
N ALA A 377 1.63 -3.87 7.15
CA ALA A 377 2.56 -4.97 7.46
C ALA A 377 3.46 -5.32 6.25
N ASP A 378 2.92 -5.26 5.03
CA ASP A 378 3.68 -5.48 3.80
C ASP A 378 4.72 -4.37 3.54
N LEU A 379 4.43 -3.12 3.93
CA LEU A 379 5.40 -2.02 3.84
C LEU A 379 6.56 -2.17 4.84
N ASP A 380 6.35 -2.76 6.02
CA ASP A 380 7.49 -3.05 6.92
C ASP A 380 8.42 -4.11 6.32
N ILE A 381 7.87 -5.10 5.63
CA ILE A 381 8.65 -6.12 4.91
C ILE A 381 9.45 -5.46 3.78
N GLU A 382 8.86 -4.55 3.00
CA GLU A 382 9.60 -3.79 1.98
C GLU A 382 10.72 -2.94 2.59
N HIS A 383 10.50 -2.29 3.74
CA HIS A 383 11.57 -1.59 4.46
C HIS A 383 12.69 -2.54 4.90
N GLN A 384 12.35 -3.71 5.46
CA GLN A 384 13.32 -4.74 5.85
C GLN A 384 14.14 -5.24 4.65
N VAL A 385 13.48 -5.54 3.52
CA VAL A 385 14.13 -5.96 2.26
C VAL A 385 15.05 -4.87 1.71
N ASN A 386 14.63 -3.60 1.75
CA ASN A 386 15.43 -2.46 1.35
C ASN A 386 16.69 -2.31 2.22
N GLU A 387 16.57 -2.48 3.53
CA GLU A 387 17.71 -2.42 4.46
C GLU A 387 18.72 -3.54 4.26
N LEU A 388 18.26 -4.77 3.98
CA LEU A 388 19.15 -5.90 3.63
C LEU A 388 19.98 -5.60 2.37
N LYS A 389 19.34 -5.05 1.34
CA LYS A 389 19.97 -4.70 0.06
C LYS A 389 20.95 -3.53 0.19
N ASN A 390 20.53 -2.45 0.85
CA ASN A 390 21.21 -1.15 0.74
C ASN A 390 22.00 -0.73 1.99
N VAL A 391 21.56 -1.13 3.20
CA VAL A 391 22.23 -0.77 4.46
C VAL A 391 23.20 -1.86 4.91
N PHE A 392 22.72 -3.10 5.00
CA PHE A 392 23.52 -4.23 5.42
C PHE A 392 24.28 -4.91 4.26
N LYS A 393 23.93 -4.58 3.01
CA LYS A 393 24.57 -5.05 1.75
C LYS A 393 24.82 -6.56 1.72
N VAL A 394 23.85 -7.33 2.20
CA VAL A 394 24.05 -8.76 2.44
C VAL A 394 23.91 -9.52 1.13
N THR A 395 25.00 -10.13 0.67
CA THR A 395 25.02 -10.89 -0.59
C THR A 395 24.53 -12.32 -0.40
N ALA A 396 24.02 -12.94 -1.47
CA ALA A 396 23.56 -14.34 -1.43
C ALA A 396 24.66 -15.35 -1.03
N SER A 397 25.93 -14.97 -1.20
CA SER A 397 27.10 -15.74 -0.76
C SER A 397 27.42 -15.63 0.74
N SER A 398 26.83 -14.68 1.47
CA SER A 398 27.12 -14.50 2.90
C SER A 398 26.64 -15.70 3.71
N ASP A 399 27.40 -16.08 4.74
CA ASP A 399 27.01 -17.16 5.63
C ASP A 399 25.71 -16.85 6.39
N ALA A 400 25.42 -15.57 6.66
CA ALA A 400 24.18 -15.14 7.32
C ALA A 400 22.93 -15.27 6.42
N VAL A 401 23.06 -15.09 5.09
CA VAL A 401 21.99 -15.37 4.11
C VAL A 401 21.90 -16.86 3.83
N ARG A 402 23.02 -17.54 3.57
CA ARG A 402 23.06 -18.98 3.25
C ARG A 402 22.46 -19.85 4.35
N ASN A 403 22.60 -19.45 5.62
CA ASN A 403 21.99 -20.13 6.76
C ASN A 403 20.65 -19.50 7.21
N GLY A 404 20.13 -18.49 6.49
CA GLY A 404 18.86 -17.81 6.81
C GLY A 404 18.85 -17.00 8.12
N HIS A 405 19.99 -16.86 8.82
CA HIS A 405 20.07 -16.17 10.11
C HIS A 405 19.77 -14.67 10.00
N ILE A 406 20.15 -14.03 8.90
CA ILE A 406 20.03 -12.57 8.75
C ILE A 406 18.58 -12.08 8.88
N GLY A 407 17.61 -12.84 8.34
CA GLY A 407 16.18 -12.50 8.45
C GLY A 407 15.68 -12.56 9.88
N GLN A 408 16.16 -13.51 10.69
CA GLN A 408 15.79 -13.66 12.10
C GLN A 408 16.32 -12.51 12.97
N ILE A 409 17.51 -11.99 12.67
CA ILE A 409 18.15 -10.93 13.46
C ILE A 409 17.90 -9.51 12.94
N ILE A 410 17.24 -9.33 11.79
CA ILE A 410 17.15 -8.02 11.12
C ILE A 410 16.54 -6.94 12.03
N ASN A 411 15.48 -7.24 12.78
CA ASN A 411 14.86 -6.28 13.69
C ASN A 411 15.79 -5.88 14.84
N ILE A 412 16.63 -6.81 15.32
CA ILE A 412 17.68 -6.51 16.30
C ILE A 412 18.72 -5.58 15.66
N LEU A 413 19.16 -5.85 14.42
CA LEU A 413 20.11 -4.99 13.70
C LEU A 413 19.55 -3.57 13.45
N ARG A 414 18.25 -3.44 13.13
CA ARG A 414 17.55 -2.15 13.00
C ARG A 414 17.60 -1.35 14.30
N GLU A 415 17.25 -1.98 15.42
CA GLU A 415 17.30 -1.34 16.74
C GLU A 415 18.73 -0.98 17.17
N GLN A 416 19.70 -1.86 16.93
CA GLN A 416 21.10 -1.58 17.27
C GLN A 416 21.65 -0.40 16.45
N ARG A 417 21.34 -0.33 15.15
CA ARG A 417 21.71 0.82 14.31
C ARG A 417 21.16 2.15 14.87
N LEU A 418 19.91 2.17 15.32
CA LEU A 418 19.30 3.36 15.93
C LEU A 418 19.97 3.73 17.27
N ARG A 419 20.23 2.74 18.14
CA ARG A 419 20.96 2.94 19.40
C ARG A 419 22.38 3.49 19.16
N TRP A 420 23.06 2.97 18.14
CA TRP A 420 24.39 3.43 17.74
C TRP A 420 24.39 4.89 17.30
N TYR A 421 23.48 5.31 16.42
CA TYR A 421 23.37 6.71 16.01
C TYR A 421 23.22 7.65 17.22
N HIS A 422 22.34 7.30 18.16
CA HIS A 422 22.19 8.03 19.42
C HIS A 422 23.50 8.06 20.24
N ALA A 423 24.18 6.92 20.39
CA ALA A 423 25.42 6.80 21.17
C ALA A 423 26.63 7.54 20.58
N VAL A 424 26.67 7.79 19.27
CA VAL A 424 27.73 8.61 18.64
C VAL A 424 27.33 10.09 18.47
N GLY A 425 26.26 10.54 19.10
CA GLY A 425 25.79 11.93 18.98
C GLY A 425 25.24 12.28 17.60
N ILE A 426 25.04 11.29 16.71
CA ILE A 426 24.24 11.45 15.50
C ILE A 426 22.77 11.43 15.96
N SER A 427 22.32 12.57 16.49
CA SER A 427 20.90 12.92 16.59
C SER A 427 20.24 12.49 15.28
N SER A 428 19.44 11.43 15.36
CA SER A 428 19.20 10.48 14.27
C SER A 428 19.23 11.15 12.91
N ARG A 429 20.16 10.77 12.02
CA ARG A 429 20.25 11.28 10.64
C ARG A 429 18.87 11.07 10.01
N ASN A 430 18.07 12.13 10.03
CA ASN A 430 16.64 11.92 10.25
C ASN A 430 16.06 11.27 9.00
N SER A 431 15.58 10.03 9.12
CA SER A 431 14.85 9.36 8.05
C SER A 431 13.44 9.93 7.88
N LYS A 432 13.06 10.90 8.74
CA LYS A 432 12.33 12.08 8.26
C LYS A 432 13.19 12.78 7.21
N HIS A 433 13.11 12.31 5.96
CA HIS A 433 13.36 13.18 4.82
C HIS A 433 12.68 14.51 5.14
N SER A 434 13.43 15.62 5.10
CA SER A 434 12.83 16.94 5.23
C SER A 434 11.78 17.03 4.13
N GLU A 435 10.50 16.91 4.47
CA GLU A 435 9.43 17.02 3.49
C GLU A 435 9.59 18.40 2.84
N ARG A 436 9.95 18.39 1.55
CA ARG A 436 10.19 19.61 0.80
C ARG A 436 8.91 20.43 0.90
N SER A 437 9.02 21.67 1.40
CA SER A 437 7.85 22.53 1.62
C SER A 437 6.94 22.51 0.40
N THR A 438 5.77 21.89 0.58
CA THR A 438 4.79 21.64 -0.48
C THR A 438 3.94 22.88 -0.75
N HIS A 439 3.87 23.80 0.21
CA HIS A 439 3.04 25.01 0.18
C HIS A 439 3.17 25.79 -1.14
N ARG A 440 4.39 26.03 -1.64
CA ARG A 440 4.57 26.70 -2.94
C ARG A 440 4.03 25.90 -4.13
N SER A 441 4.12 24.57 -4.07
CA SER A 441 3.56 23.69 -5.11
C SER A 441 2.03 23.66 -5.06
N ILE A 442 1.45 23.71 -3.85
CA ILE A 442 0.00 23.82 -3.62
C ILE A 442 -0.51 25.14 -4.20
N GLN A 443 0.08 26.28 -3.82
CA GLN A 443 -0.26 27.60 -4.37
C GLN A 443 -0.17 27.65 -5.91
N LEU A 444 0.89 27.08 -6.49
CA LEU A 444 1.08 27.07 -7.95
C LEU A 444 0.01 26.28 -8.69
N LEU A 445 -0.41 25.12 -8.14
CA LEU A 445 -1.49 24.33 -8.72
C LEU A 445 -2.86 24.94 -8.46
N SER A 446 -3.12 25.45 -7.25
CA SER A 446 -4.38 26.09 -6.87
C SER A 446 -4.67 27.28 -7.77
N ARG A 447 -3.70 28.20 -7.92
CA ARG A 447 -3.83 29.34 -8.82
C ARG A 447 -4.08 28.89 -10.26
N HIS A 448 -3.39 27.85 -10.76
CA HIS A 448 -3.65 27.30 -12.10
C HIS A 448 -5.07 26.71 -12.23
N VAL A 449 -5.60 26.07 -11.18
CA VAL A 449 -6.98 25.53 -11.15
C VAL A 449 -8.01 26.66 -11.16
N ILE A 450 -7.74 27.77 -10.47
CA ILE A 450 -8.56 29.00 -10.50
C ILE A 450 -8.48 29.68 -11.87
N GLU A 451 -7.27 29.92 -12.40
CA GLU A 451 -7.01 30.53 -13.71
C GLU A 451 -7.68 29.77 -14.87
N GLN A 452 -7.82 28.45 -14.75
CA GLN A 452 -8.51 27.60 -15.73
C GLN A 452 -10.02 27.42 -15.45
N ALA A 453 -10.56 28.08 -14.42
CA ALA A 453 -11.96 28.00 -14.00
C ALA A 453 -12.47 26.55 -13.88
N VAL A 454 -11.66 25.65 -13.32
CA VAL A 454 -11.91 24.19 -13.34
C VAL A 454 -13.24 23.83 -12.68
N PHE A 455 -13.57 24.48 -11.56
CA PHE A 455 -14.78 24.22 -10.78
C PHE A 455 -15.95 25.18 -11.07
N GLN A 456 -15.88 25.94 -12.17
CA GLN A 456 -16.99 26.74 -12.69
C GLN A 456 -17.53 26.10 -13.96
N TRP A 457 -18.84 25.83 -14.02
CA TRP A 457 -19.46 25.16 -15.17
C TRP A 457 -19.47 26.07 -16.41
N THR A 458 -18.87 25.60 -17.50
CA THR A 458 -18.85 26.25 -18.81
C THR A 458 -19.43 25.32 -19.86
N SER A 459 -20.68 25.55 -20.27
CA SER A 459 -21.40 24.69 -21.23
C SER A 459 -20.59 24.48 -22.51
N GLY A 460 -20.46 23.22 -22.92
CA GLY A 460 -19.75 22.78 -24.12
C GLY A 460 -18.22 22.76 -24.02
N ARG A 461 -17.62 23.13 -22.88
CA ARG A 461 -16.16 23.13 -22.68
C ARG A 461 -15.58 21.72 -22.83
N ARG A 462 -14.76 21.55 -23.86
CA ARG A 462 -14.15 20.26 -24.24
C ARG A 462 -12.92 19.96 -23.39
N CYS A 463 -12.68 18.67 -23.17
CA CYS A 463 -11.46 18.15 -22.57
C CYS A 463 -10.95 17.00 -23.45
N GLN A 464 -9.65 16.99 -23.78
CA GLN A 464 -9.05 15.91 -24.56
C GLN A 464 -8.69 14.69 -23.70
N ALA A 465 -8.48 14.91 -22.40
CA ALA A 465 -8.13 13.87 -21.44
C ALA A 465 -9.33 13.35 -20.63
N TYR A 466 -10.57 13.59 -21.09
CA TYR A 466 -11.79 13.08 -20.47
C TYR A 466 -12.86 12.72 -21.50
N GLU A 467 -13.46 11.53 -21.39
CA GLU A 467 -14.61 11.06 -22.18
C GLU A 467 -15.80 10.84 -21.24
N LEU A 468 -16.92 11.54 -21.49
CA LEU A 468 -18.19 11.22 -20.85
C LEU A 468 -18.73 9.93 -21.48
N ASN A 469 -18.70 8.84 -20.72
CA ASN A 469 -19.30 7.58 -21.11
C ASN A 469 -20.70 7.49 -20.48
N ARG A 470 -21.75 7.59 -21.29
CA ARG A 470 -23.13 7.33 -20.87
C ARG A 470 -23.29 5.88 -20.42
N GLY A 471 -24.10 5.64 -19.39
CA GLY A 471 -24.38 4.26 -18.93
C GLY A 471 -24.91 3.37 -20.07
N ASP A 472 -25.83 3.93 -20.85
CA ASP A 472 -26.45 3.27 -22.00
C ASP A 472 -25.51 3.09 -23.19
N ASP A 473 -24.60 4.03 -23.46
CA ASP A 473 -23.63 3.87 -24.56
C ASP A 473 -22.64 2.74 -24.26
N VAL A 474 -22.22 2.57 -23.00
CA VAL A 474 -21.35 1.44 -22.60
C VAL A 474 -22.08 0.10 -22.80
N GLN A 475 -23.37 0.04 -22.48
CA GLN A 475 -24.17 -1.18 -22.69
C GLN A 475 -24.55 -1.40 -24.16
N ARG A 476 -24.82 -0.33 -24.93
CA ARG A 476 -25.14 -0.36 -26.36
C ARG A 476 -23.94 -0.82 -27.19
N ARG A 477 -22.75 -0.25 -26.97
CA ARG A 477 -21.50 -0.69 -27.63
C ARG A 477 -21.26 -2.19 -27.40
N LYS A 478 -21.49 -2.69 -26.17
CA LYS A 478 -21.47 -4.15 -25.88
C LYS A 478 -22.55 -4.95 -26.60
N LYS A 479 -23.80 -4.47 -26.62
CA LYS A 479 -24.91 -5.15 -27.34
C LYS A 479 -24.62 -5.28 -28.85
N MET A 480 -23.89 -4.32 -29.44
CA MET A 480 -23.41 -4.39 -30.83
C MET A 480 -22.12 -5.22 -31.00
N ASN A 481 -21.71 -5.98 -29.97
CA ASN A 481 -20.49 -6.78 -29.92
C ASN A 481 -19.19 -6.00 -30.23
N GLU A 482 -19.24 -4.67 -30.17
CA GLU A 482 -18.04 -3.86 -30.11
C GLU A 482 -17.34 -4.20 -28.80
N ARG A 483 -16.10 -4.72 -28.88
CA ARG A 483 -15.28 -4.91 -27.69
C ARG A 483 -15.23 -3.59 -26.94
N SER A 484 -15.87 -3.49 -25.78
CA SER A 484 -15.67 -2.34 -24.89
C SER A 484 -14.17 -2.20 -24.66
N PRO A 485 -13.51 -1.18 -25.24
CA PRO A 485 -12.09 -1.06 -25.10
C PRO A 485 -11.81 -0.95 -23.60
N LYS A 486 -10.70 -1.52 -23.13
CA LYS A 486 -10.17 -1.04 -21.83
C LYS A 486 -10.05 0.47 -21.96
N GLN A 487 -10.50 1.22 -20.95
CA GLN A 487 -10.42 2.68 -20.97
C GLN A 487 -9.00 3.08 -21.40
N ALA A 488 -8.94 3.92 -22.44
CA ALA A 488 -7.67 4.27 -23.05
C ALA A 488 -6.78 4.95 -21.99
N LYS A 489 -5.55 4.47 -21.83
CA LYS A 489 -4.61 5.04 -20.86
C LYS A 489 -4.51 6.55 -21.05
N GLY A 490 -4.67 7.31 -19.97
CA GLY A 490 -4.65 8.77 -19.98
C GLY A 490 -5.96 9.45 -20.44
N LEU A 491 -7.03 8.72 -20.74
CA LEU A 491 -8.35 9.27 -21.05
C LEU A 491 -9.31 8.99 -19.89
N ALA A 492 -9.52 9.96 -19.01
CA ALA A 492 -10.37 9.79 -17.83
C ALA A 492 -11.86 9.68 -18.18
N THR A 493 -12.66 9.13 -17.27
CA THR A 493 -14.12 8.94 -17.43
C THR A 493 -14.80 8.93 -16.07
N ASP A 494 -16.10 8.67 -15.99
CA ASP A 494 -16.72 8.26 -14.74
C ASP A 494 -16.32 6.82 -14.36
N PHE A 495 -15.19 6.70 -13.68
CA PHE A 495 -14.65 5.42 -13.21
C PHE A 495 -15.55 4.67 -12.23
N HIS A 496 -16.55 5.32 -11.62
CA HIS A 496 -17.60 4.62 -10.87
C HIS A 496 -18.52 3.92 -11.87
N VAL A 497 -19.29 4.66 -12.68
CA VAL A 497 -20.28 4.12 -13.63
C VAL A 497 -19.66 3.12 -14.61
N TYR A 498 -18.59 3.52 -15.31
CA TYR A 498 -17.90 2.67 -16.28
C TYR A 498 -17.26 1.43 -15.61
N GLY A 499 -16.79 1.59 -14.36
CA GLY A 499 -16.27 0.48 -13.55
C GLY A 499 -17.36 -0.53 -13.16
N PHE A 500 -18.50 -0.05 -12.68
CA PHE A 500 -19.68 -0.86 -12.35
C PHE A 500 -20.20 -1.63 -13.57
N ALA A 501 -20.31 -0.98 -14.74
CA ALA A 501 -20.69 -1.63 -15.99
C ALA A 501 -19.72 -2.76 -16.42
N ARG A 502 -18.46 -2.75 -15.96
CA ARG A 502 -17.49 -3.85 -16.18
C ARG A 502 -17.55 -4.93 -15.09
N LEU A 503 -17.97 -4.58 -13.88
CA LEU A 503 -18.18 -5.52 -12.78
C LEU A 503 -19.44 -6.39 -13.01
N VAL A 504 -20.57 -5.75 -13.34
CA VAL A 504 -21.87 -6.42 -13.55
C VAL A 504 -21.88 -7.24 -14.84
N GLY A 505 -21.41 -6.65 -15.95
CA GLY A 505 -21.48 -7.27 -17.28
C GLY A 505 -22.53 -6.58 -18.16
N GLY A 506 -23.08 -7.32 -19.12
CA GLY A 506 -24.14 -6.84 -20.02
C GLY A 506 -24.15 -7.56 -21.37
N GLY A 507 -25.29 -7.56 -22.06
CA GLY A 507 -25.42 -8.14 -23.40
C GLY A 507 -25.12 -9.64 -23.47
N GLY A 508 -25.55 -10.42 -22.47
CA GLY A 508 -25.31 -11.87 -22.39
C GLY A 508 -23.90 -12.27 -21.93
N GLN A 509 -22.95 -11.33 -21.79
CA GLN A 509 -21.62 -11.62 -21.25
C GLN A 509 -21.57 -11.42 -19.73
N ALA A 510 -21.03 -12.43 -19.04
CA ALA A 510 -20.76 -12.40 -17.60
C ALA A 510 -19.76 -11.28 -17.25
N GLY A 511 -20.09 -10.46 -16.25
CA GLY A 511 -19.18 -9.46 -15.71
C GLY A 511 -18.13 -10.04 -14.78
N MET A 512 -17.12 -9.23 -14.43
CA MET A 512 -16.03 -9.64 -13.54
C MET A 512 -16.50 -10.15 -12.16
N LEU A 513 -17.66 -9.68 -11.70
CA LEU A 513 -18.29 -10.08 -10.44
C LEU A 513 -18.84 -11.51 -10.52
N SER A 514 -19.44 -11.88 -11.65
CA SER A 514 -19.87 -13.26 -11.94
C SER A 514 -18.66 -14.18 -12.09
N ASP A 515 -17.64 -13.79 -12.86
CA ASP A 515 -16.38 -14.55 -12.95
C ASP A 515 -15.73 -14.79 -11.59
N TRP A 516 -15.75 -13.79 -10.70
CA TRP A 516 -15.23 -13.89 -9.33
C TRP A 516 -16.05 -14.88 -8.50
N MET A 517 -17.38 -14.80 -8.53
CA MET A 517 -18.26 -15.79 -7.89
C MET A 517 -18.03 -17.20 -8.42
N SER A 518 -17.98 -17.41 -9.74
CA SER A 518 -17.80 -18.73 -10.34
C SER A 518 -16.44 -19.35 -9.99
N ARG A 519 -15.37 -18.54 -9.91
CA ARG A 519 -14.07 -19.00 -9.40
C ARG A 519 -14.17 -19.42 -7.94
N ARG A 520 -14.79 -18.59 -7.10
CA ARG A 520 -14.98 -18.83 -5.67
C ARG A 520 -15.84 -20.06 -5.37
N GLY A 521 -16.87 -20.33 -6.17
CA GLY A 521 -17.70 -21.54 -6.07
C GLY A 521 -16.90 -22.83 -6.31
N ARG A 522 -16.05 -22.83 -7.34
CA ARG A 522 -15.11 -23.94 -7.61
C ARG A 522 -14.08 -24.11 -6.50
N ASP A 523 -13.49 -23.02 -6.01
CA ASP A 523 -12.51 -23.08 -4.92
C ASP A 523 -13.11 -23.62 -3.60
N MET A 524 -14.43 -23.48 -3.39
CA MET A 524 -15.16 -24.08 -2.26
C MET A 524 -15.68 -25.51 -2.54
N GLY A 525 -15.49 -26.07 -3.74
CA GLY A 525 -16.01 -27.39 -4.12
C GLY A 525 -17.54 -27.45 -4.26
N LYS A 526 -18.22 -26.30 -4.40
CA LYS A 526 -19.69 -26.19 -4.49
C LYS A 526 -20.17 -26.21 -5.95
N GLU A 527 -19.68 -27.17 -6.73
CA GLU A 527 -19.99 -27.26 -8.17
C GLU A 527 -21.48 -27.60 -8.44
N THR A 528 -22.21 -28.12 -7.46
CA THR A 528 -23.63 -28.52 -7.57
C THR A 528 -24.65 -27.45 -7.13
N GLU A 529 -24.22 -26.27 -6.66
CA GLU A 529 -25.13 -25.15 -6.32
C GLU A 529 -25.05 -23.98 -7.31
N ALA A 530 -24.02 -23.94 -8.17
CA ALA A 530 -23.82 -22.91 -9.19
C ALA A 530 -24.49 -23.22 -10.54
N THR A 531 -25.33 -24.26 -10.61
CA THR A 531 -26.05 -24.72 -11.82
C THR A 531 -27.57 -24.83 -11.60
N SER A 532 -28.15 -23.75 -11.07
CA SER A 532 -29.53 -23.35 -11.32
C SER A 532 -29.54 -21.81 -11.45
N THR A 533 -29.33 -21.24 -12.63
CA THR A 533 -30.20 -21.36 -13.80
C THR A 533 -29.42 -21.23 -15.12
N ASN A 534 -29.53 -22.21 -16.00
CA ASN A 534 -29.73 -22.08 -17.46
C ASN A 534 -29.65 -23.46 -18.14
N ASP A 535 -30.42 -23.61 -19.22
CA ASP A 535 -30.67 -24.81 -20.03
C ASP A 535 -31.48 -25.95 -19.35
N ALA A 536 -32.61 -26.43 -19.90
CA ALA A 536 -33.27 -26.07 -21.16
C ALA A 536 -34.77 -26.46 -21.24
N THR A 537 -35.40 -26.01 -22.34
CA THR A 537 -36.64 -26.48 -23.00
C THR A 537 -38.03 -25.88 -22.65
N MET A 538 -38.62 -25.27 -23.68
CA MET A 538 -40.02 -25.33 -24.15
C MET A 538 -41.21 -25.16 -23.19
N ALA A 539 -41.97 -24.08 -23.45
CA ALA A 539 -43.44 -23.96 -23.44
C ALA A 539 -44.24 -24.26 -22.15
N ALA A 540 -44.70 -23.19 -21.47
CA ALA A 540 -46.13 -22.87 -21.24
C ALA A 540 -46.32 -21.62 -20.36
N GLN A 541 -47.32 -20.80 -20.68
CA GLN A 541 -48.04 -19.85 -19.81
C GLN A 541 -49.50 -20.38 -19.65
N PRO A 542 -50.40 -19.79 -18.84
CA PRO A 542 -50.28 -18.67 -17.88
C PRO A 542 -50.87 -19.02 -16.47
N ASP A 543 -50.89 -18.06 -15.53
CA ASP A 543 -52.13 -17.47 -14.91
C ASP A 543 -51.86 -16.70 -13.58
N GLU A 544 -52.41 -15.45 -13.52
CA GLU A 544 -53.05 -14.66 -12.42
C GLU A 544 -52.61 -14.78 -10.93
N LEU A 545 -52.73 -13.79 -10.00
CA LEU A 545 -52.75 -12.30 -9.91
C LEU A 545 -53.08 -11.92 -8.41
N GLU A 546 -53.19 -10.61 -8.07
CA GLU A 546 -53.51 -9.98 -6.75
C GLU A 546 -52.31 -9.84 -5.76
N GLU A 547 -51.80 -8.65 -5.41
CA GLU A 547 -52.36 -7.49 -4.64
C GLU A 547 -52.63 -7.78 -3.15
N ALA A 548 -52.46 -6.87 -2.17
CA ALA A 548 -51.56 -5.71 -1.93
C ALA A 548 -51.79 -5.28 -0.44
N ASP A 549 -50.85 -4.62 0.24
CA ASP A 549 -51.18 -3.49 1.15
C ASP A 549 -49.95 -2.78 1.77
N ASN A 550 -50.10 -1.47 1.98
CA ASN A 550 -49.04 -0.52 2.33
C ASN A 550 -48.88 -0.28 3.84
N LEU A 551 -47.72 0.27 4.23
CA LEU A 551 -47.68 1.33 5.24
C LEU A 551 -46.54 2.32 4.95
N GLU A 552 -46.87 3.38 4.23
CA GLU A 552 -46.03 4.58 4.10
C GLU A 552 -45.99 5.34 5.44
N ASP A 553 -44.83 5.93 5.76
CA ASP A 553 -44.63 7.39 5.89
C ASP A 553 -43.44 7.68 6.82
N LEU A 554 -42.31 8.11 6.25
CA LEU A 554 -41.46 9.18 6.79
C LEU A 554 -40.24 9.48 5.88
N LEU A 555 -40.24 10.70 5.31
CA LEU A 555 -39.10 11.48 4.79
C LEU A 555 -38.76 11.43 3.28
N ASP A 556 -39.61 12.10 2.48
CA ASP A 556 -39.28 12.98 1.32
C ASP A 556 -38.11 12.54 0.39
N ASP A 557 -38.50 11.85 -0.69
CA ASP A 557 -37.62 11.10 -1.61
C ASP A 557 -37.28 11.80 -2.94
N SER A 558 -37.35 13.13 -3.02
CA SER A 558 -37.10 13.86 -4.28
C SER A 558 -35.61 13.98 -4.66
N TYR A 559 -34.82 12.89 -4.62
CA TYR A 559 -33.40 12.89 -5.01
C TYR A 559 -32.89 11.49 -5.39
N PHE A 560 -32.18 11.40 -6.52
CA PHE A 560 -31.59 10.20 -7.18
C PHE A 560 -32.59 9.31 -7.95
N PRO A 561 -32.21 8.81 -9.15
CA PRO A 561 -33.06 7.90 -9.92
C PRO A 561 -33.03 6.48 -9.32
N GLU A 562 -34.21 5.87 -9.20
CA GLU A 562 -34.32 4.44 -8.97
C GLU A 562 -33.77 3.67 -10.17
N VAL A 563 -32.91 2.69 -9.89
CA VAL A 563 -32.56 1.67 -10.90
C VAL A 563 -33.63 0.58 -10.81
N ASP A 564 -34.65 0.71 -11.64
CA ASP A 564 -35.67 -0.32 -11.82
C ASP A 564 -35.01 -1.66 -12.20
N VAL A 565 -35.17 -2.65 -11.33
CA VAL A 565 -34.55 -3.97 -11.45
C VAL A 565 -35.39 -4.90 -12.33
N ASP A 566 -36.68 -4.61 -12.51
CA ASP A 566 -37.63 -5.44 -13.25
C ASP A 566 -37.61 -5.15 -14.76
N ALA A 567 -37.15 -3.97 -15.16
CA ALA A 567 -36.83 -3.64 -16.56
C ALA A 567 -35.74 -4.54 -17.20
N LEU A 568 -35.08 -5.42 -16.43
CA LEU A 568 -33.91 -6.19 -16.86
C LEU A 568 -34.21 -7.60 -17.42
N MET A 569 -35.47 -8.06 -17.40
CA MET A 569 -35.83 -9.48 -17.66
C MET A 569 -36.64 -9.76 -18.95
N GLY A 570 -36.86 -8.76 -19.81
CA GLY A 570 -37.72 -8.89 -21.00
C GLY A 570 -36.99 -9.10 -22.34
N GLY A 571 -37.12 -10.29 -22.93
CA GLY A 571 -37.09 -10.49 -24.39
C GLY A 571 -35.75 -10.86 -25.05
N PHE A 572 -35.63 -12.11 -25.53
CA PHE A 572 -34.50 -12.63 -26.29
C PHE A 572 -35.00 -13.21 -27.63
N VAL A 573 -34.55 -12.68 -28.77
CA VAL A 573 -34.65 -13.32 -30.10
C VAL A 573 -33.37 -13.02 -30.89
N MET A 574 -32.88 -14.04 -31.59
CA MET A 574 -31.58 -14.11 -32.28
C MET A 574 -31.63 -13.60 -33.74
N LEU A 575 -30.44 -13.43 -34.34
CA LEU A 575 -29.93 -14.00 -35.62
C LEU A 575 -28.65 -13.20 -36.01
N GLU A 576 -27.47 -13.83 -36.08
CA GLU A 576 -26.75 -14.22 -37.33
C GLU A 576 -26.21 -13.01 -38.15
N ASP A 577 -24.97 -12.97 -38.67
CA ASP A 577 -23.76 -13.80 -38.52
C ASP A 577 -22.53 -13.04 -39.10
N GLU A 578 -21.36 -13.71 -39.17
CA GLU A 578 -20.13 -13.35 -39.94
C GLU A 578 -19.29 -12.11 -39.51
N GLU A 579 -18.01 -11.98 -39.88
CA GLU A 579 -16.84 -12.87 -39.82
C GLU A 579 -15.56 -12.05 -40.20
N ASN A 580 -14.42 -12.44 -39.62
CA ASN A 580 -13.09 -12.52 -40.25
C ASN A 580 -12.04 -11.35 -40.35
N MET A 581 -10.78 -11.84 -40.37
CA MET A 581 -9.48 -11.27 -40.77
C MET A 581 -8.91 -10.04 -40.02
N THR A 582 -7.80 -10.11 -39.25
CA THR A 582 -6.38 -10.43 -39.59
C THR A 582 -5.75 -9.46 -40.62
N THR A 583 -4.51 -8.95 -40.53
CA THR A 583 -3.29 -9.49 -39.89
C THR A 583 -2.16 -8.42 -39.78
N THR A 584 -1.32 -8.54 -38.75
CA THR A 584 0.14 -8.24 -38.66
C THR A 584 0.87 -7.28 -39.64
N ALA A 585 1.76 -6.41 -39.13
CA ALA A 585 3.24 -6.54 -39.31
C ALA A 585 4.11 -5.48 -38.56
N LYS A 586 4.88 -6.00 -37.59
CA LYS A 586 6.30 -5.81 -37.19
C LYS A 586 7.24 -4.71 -37.80
N PRO A 587 8.41 -4.44 -37.16
CA PRO A 587 8.92 -3.08 -36.94
C PRO A 587 10.20 -2.72 -37.73
N ARG A 588 10.69 -1.48 -37.53
CA ARG A 588 12.07 -1.09 -37.85
C ARG A 588 12.84 -0.48 -36.67
N ARG A 589 14.10 -0.89 -36.59
CA ARG A 589 15.21 -0.49 -35.71
C ARG A 589 16.15 0.37 -36.55
N ILE A 590 16.95 1.29 -35.96
CA ILE A 590 18.41 1.51 -36.22
C ILE A 590 18.97 2.82 -35.61
N GLN A 591 20.10 2.69 -34.90
CA GLN A 591 21.26 3.60 -34.63
C GLN A 591 20.99 5.03 -34.07
N ASN A 592 21.59 5.45 -32.95
CA ASN A 592 23.01 5.64 -32.55
C ASN A 592 23.64 6.96 -33.02
N GLY A 593 24.13 7.76 -32.07
CA GLY A 593 25.04 8.90 -32.27
C GLY A 593 25.68 9.35 -30.95
N HIS A 594 27.02 9.30 -30.85
CA HIS A 594 27.81 9.92 -29.78
C HIS A 594 28.09 11.39 -30.08
N HIS A 595 28.43 12.21 -29.06
CA HIS A 595 29.61 13.09 -29.04
C HIS A 595 29.99 13.52 -27.61
N HIS A 596 31.13 14.22 -27.45
CA HIS A 596 32.00 14.24 -26.25
C HIS A 596 32.38 15.68 -25.80
N HIS A 597 32.79 15.83 -24.52
CA HIS A 597 33.66 16.91 -23.96
C HIS A 597 33.13 18.37 -23.94
N HIS A 598 33.60 19.32 -23.10
CA HIS A 598 34.69 19.42 -22.09
C HIS A 598 34.39 20.55 -21.05
N ASP A 599 35.01 20.52 -19.85
CA ASP A 599 35.66 21.62 -19.04
C ASP A 599 34.93 22.97 -18.71
N HIS A 600 35.26 23.80 -17.69
CA HIS A 600 36.10 23.73 -16.46
C HIS A 600 35.63 24.80 -15.39
N ASP A 601 36.52 25.21 -14.47
CA ASP A 601 36.49 26.34 -13.49
C ASP A 601 35.69 26.14 -12.16
N HIS A 602 36.17 26.24 -10.90
CA HIS A 602 37.32 26.79 -10.10
C HIS A 602 37.04 28.03 -9.20
N GLU A 603 37.86 28.13 -8.14
CA GLU A 603 37.94 29.10 -7.01
C GLU A 603 36.84 28.97 -5.93
N ASP A 604 37.04 29.00 -4.60
CA ASP A 604 38.13 29.15 -3.59
C ASP A 604 37.74 30.24 -2.57
N ASP A 605 37.71 29.91 -1.26
CA ASP A 605 38.31 30.71 -0.16
C ASP A 605 37.99 30.20 1.27
N LEU A 606 38.97 30.38 2.16
CA LEU A 606 38.98 30.23 3.62
C LEU A 606 39.68 31.52 4.21
N PRO A 607 40.12 31.70 5.48
CA PRO A 607 40.11 30.83 6.68
C PRO A 607 39.82 31.53 8.06
N ASN A 608 40.05 30.77 9.16
CA ASN A 608 40.32 31.18 10.57
C ASN A 608 39.14 31.70 11.46
N GLY A 609 39.05 31.37 12.77
CA GLY A 609 39.78 30.40 13.61
C GLY A 609 39.64 30.60 15.15
N VAL A 610 40.21 29.66 15.94
CA VAL A 610 40.77 29.82 17.32
C VAL A 610 39.91 29.55 18.60
N THR A 611 40.42 28.63 19.45
CA THR A 611 40.19 28.29 20.91
C THR A 611 38.77 27.94 21.42
N LYS A 612 38.49 26.81 22.10
CA LYS A 612 39.05 26.12 23.31
C LYS A 612 38.70 26.75 24.68
N THR A 613 37.86 26.05 25.47
CA THR A 613 38.04 25.80 26.92
C THR A 613 37.17 24.61 27.40
N ASN A 614 37.65 23.88 28.41
CA ASN A 614 37.00 22.74 29.05
C ASN A 614 36.48 23.16 30.45
N ALA A 615 35.26 22.79 30.84
CA ALA A 615 34.84 22.74 32.25
C ALA A 615 33.59 21.86 32.48
N GLN A 616 33.82 20.68 33.05
CA GLN A 616 32.94 19.93 33.96
C GLN A 616 33.76 19.73 35.26
N PRO A 617 33.19 19.44 36.45
CA PRO A 617 31.97 18.63 36.66
C PRO A 617 31.04 19.07 37.81
N ASN A 618 29.95 18.32 38.05
CA ASN A 618 29.74 17.69 39.36
C ASN A 618 28.72 16.53 39.28
N GLN A 619 28.83 15.59 40.22
CA GLN A 619 28.06 14.33 40.31
C GLN A 619 27.15 14.31 41.55
N ALA A 620 26.14 13.46 41.51
CA ALA A 620 25.55 12.69 42.62
C ALA A 620 25.00 11.40 41.98
N GLU A 621 25.41 10.17 42.35
CA GLU A 621 25.11 9.45 43.62
C GLU A 621 23.58 9.29 43.83
N HIS A 622 22.96 8.13 44.08
CA HIS A 622 23.37 6.73 44.41
C HIS A 622 22.21 5.78 43.95
N ALA A 623 22.25 4.44 43.88
CA ALA A 623 23.25 3.38 44.14
C ALA A 623 22.91 2.08 43.36
N ASP A 624 23.81 1.09 43.46
CA ASP A 624 23.72 -0.40 43.48
C ASP A 624 22.37 -1.14 43.29
N GLY A 625 22.33 -2.34 42.72
CA GLY A 625 23.41 -3.20 42.19
C GLY A 625 23.07 -4.69 42.34
N ASP A 626 23.46 -5.53 41.37
CA ASP A 626 23.50 -6.98 41.54
C ASP A 626 24.64 -7.56 40.68
N GLU A 627 25.50 -8.38 41.29
CA GLU A 627 26.88 -8.60 40.87
C GLU A 627 27.03 -9.95 40.11
N ILE A 628 27.46 -9.92 38.85
CA ILE A 628 27.69 -11.13 38.05
C ILE A 628 29.13 -11.62 38.22
N THR A 629 29.29 -12.80 38.82
CA THR A 629 30.60 -13.44 39.03
C THR A 629 31.24 -13.93 37.72
N PRO A 630 32.57 -13.79 37.52
CA PRO A 630 33.23 -14.24 36.29
C PRO A 630 33.46 -15.75 36.23
N PHE A 631 33.23 -16.36 35.06
CA PHE A 631 33.63 -17.73 34.78
C PHE A 631 35.17 -17.86 34.61
N PRO A 632 35.78 -19.00 34.98
CA PRO A 632 37.22 -19.22 34.82
C PRO A 632 37.64 -19.43 33.34
N LEU A 633 38.75 -18.81 32.95
CA LEU A 633 39.27 -18.81 31.58
C LEU A 633 40.16 -20.03 31.25
N PRO A 634 40.18 -20.50 29.98
CA PRO A 634 41.23 -21.39 29.47
C PRO A 634 42.58 -20.67 29.32
N ALA A 635 43.67 -21.45 29.25
CA ALA A 635 45.05 -20.95 29.20
C ALA A 635 45.37 -20.02 28.00
N ALA A 636 46.36 -19.15 28.23
CA ALA A 636 46.65 -17.96 27.43
C ALA A 636 47.01 -18.19 25.95
N VAL A 637 46.58 -17.25 25.10
CA VAL A 637 47.17 -16.99 23.78
C VAL A 637 48.18 -15.85 23.93
N SER A 638 49.45 -16.09 23.59
CA SER A 638 50.51 -15.10 23.80
C SER A 638 50.56 -14.03 22.70
N GLY A 639 50.21 -12.81 23.06
CA GLY A 639 50.43 -11.60 22.28
C GLY A 639 50.07 -10.38 23.12
N ASN A 640 50.96 -9.38 23.22
CA ASN A 640 50.68 -8.18 24.00
C ASN A 640 49.50 -7.41 23.38
N PRO A 641 48.38 -7.22 24.10
CA PRO A 641 47.24 -6.50 23.58
C PRO A 641 47.57 -5.01 23.36
N PRO A 642 47.00 -4.34 22.34
CA PRO A 642 47.28 -2.94 22.07
C PRO A 642 46.73 -2.04 23.19
N ALA A 643 47.63 -1.33 23.88
CA ALA A 643 47.34 -0.58 25.10
C ALA A 643 46.63 0.77 24.89
N SER A 644 46.23 1.13 23.66
CA SER A 644 45.57 2.41 23.37
C SER A 644 44.37 2.25 22.45
N SER A 645 43.35 3.09 22.69
CA SER A 645 42.10 3.10 21.94
C SER A 645 42.33 3.18 20.41
N PRO A 646 43.18 4.09 19.87
CA PRO A 646 43.46 4.14 18.43
C PRO A 646 44.12 2.86 17.88
N ALA A 647 45.06 2.26 18.62
CA ALA A 647 45.73 1.02 18.21
C ALA A 647 44.76 -0.17 18.19
N LEU A 648 43.86 -0.28 19.19
CA LEU A 648 42.80 -1.28 19.20
C LEU A 648 41.83 -1.09 18.03
N SER A 649 41.52 0.17 17.67
CA SER A 649 40.67 0.54 16.52
C SER A 649 41.26 0.10 15.18
N HIS A 650 42.57 0.30 15.00
CA HIS A 650 43.28 -0.11 13.81
C HIS A 650 43.41 -1.64 13.73
N ALA A 651 43.74 -2.31 14.84
CA ALA A 651 43.81 -3.77 14.92
C ALA A 651 42.43 -4.42 14.67
N LEU A 652 41.35 -3.84 15.20
CA LEU A 652 39.98 -4.33 14.97
C LEU A 652 39.55 -4.13 13.52
N THR A 653 39.84 -2.97 12.93
CA THR A 653 39.63 -2.71 11.49
C THR A 653 40.38 -3.75 10.63
N GLN A 654 41.64 -4.02 10.96
CA GLN A 654 42.47 -4.99 10.27
C GLN A 654 41.91 -6.42 10.40
N ALA A 655 41.51 -6.85 11.60
CA ALA A 655 40.92 -8.15 11.87
C ALA A 655 39.56 -8.35 11.14
N LEU A 656 38.75 -7.30 11.05
CA LEU A 656 37.46 -7.32 10.35
C LEU A 656 37.63 -7.35 8.82
N HIS A 657 38.70 -6.77 8.28
CA HIS A 657 39.04 -6.86 6.86
C HIS A 657 39.74 -8.18 6.49
N SER A 658 40.56 -8.75 7.37
CA SER A 658 41.28 -10.02 7.13
C SER A 658 40.49 -11.28 7.50
N ALA A 659 39.37 -11.13 8.21
CA ALA A 659 38.61 -12.22 8.84
C ALA A 659 39.47 -13.11 9.80
N ASP A 660 40.53 -12.53 10.37
CA ASP A 660 41.43 -13.24 11.28
C ASP A 660 40.77 -13.49 12.65
N LYS A 661 40.32 -14.73 12.84
CA LYS A 661 39.63 -15.18 14.06
C LYS A 661 40.54 -15.20 15.30
N ALA A 662 41.86 -15.31 15.14
CA ALA A 662 42.81 -15.31 16.26
C ALA A 662 43.02 -13.88 16.74
N LEU A 663 43.31 -12.95 15.82
CA LEU A 663 43.44 -11.52 16.10
C LEU A 663 42.13 -10.95 16.67
N LEU A 664 40.98 -11.27 16.07
CA LEU A 664 39.67 -10.84 16.57
C LEU A 664 39.36 -11.42 17.97
N SER A 665 39.84 -12.63 18.28
CA SER A 665 39.69 -13.22 19.63
C SER A 665 40.58 -12.56 20.67
N SER A 666 41.79 -12.12 20.30
CA SER A 666 42.66 -11.33 21.18
C SER A 666 42.06 -9.96 21.46
N ILE A 667 41.50 -9.30 20.44
CA ILE A 667 40.85 -7.99 20.55
C ILE A 667 39.57 -8.05 21.40
N LEU A 668 38.76 -9.10 21.23
CA LEU A 668 37.55 -9.32 22.03
C LEU A 668 37.81 -9.85 23.45
N ALA A 669 39.07 -10.11 23.83
CA ALA A 669 39.45 -10.47 25.20
C ALA A 669 39.73 -9.24 26.10
N HIS A 670 39.70 -8.03 25.53
CA HIS A 670 39.74 -6.80 26.35
C HIS A 670 38.49 -6.69 27.22
N TYR A 671 38.68 -6.28 28.47
CA TYR A 671 37.64 -6.15 29.50
C TYR A 671 37.43 -4.71 29.98
N ASP A 672 38.20 -3.73 29.47
CA ASP A 672 38.05 -2.30 29.78
C ASP A 672 36.84 -1.70 29.04
N PRO A 673 35.75 -1.30 29.73
CA PRO A 673 34.55 -0.79 29.08
C PRO A 673 34.78 0.53 28.32
N LEU A 674 35.68 1.39 28.80
CA LEU A 674 35.97 2.69 28.19
C LEU A 674 36.81 2.52 26.93
N LEU A 675 37.78 1.62 26.95
CA LEU A 675 38.59 1.26 25.78
C LEU A 675 37.74 0.60 24.69
N ILE A 676 36.83 -0.32 25.07
CA ILE A 676 35.87 -0.93 24.15
C ILE A 676 34.95 0.14 23.56
N HIS A 677 34.28 0.93 24.39
CA HIS A 677 33.33 1.95 23.94
C HIS A 677 33.96 2.94 22.96
N SER A 678 35.11 3.52 23.33
CA SER A 678 35.84 4.48 22.47
C SER A 678 36.38 3.85 21.18
N THR A 679 36.61 2.53 21.16
CA THR A 679 37.03 1.79 19.95
C THR A 679 35.87 1.48 19.03
N VAL A 680 34.75 1.04 19.62
CA VAL A 680 33.49 0.75 18.93
C VAL A 680 32.91 2.00 18.25
N GLN A 681 32.97 3.17 18.92
CA GLN A 681 32.53 4.46 18.37
C GLN A 681 33.26 4.89 17.07
N ARG A 682 34.45 4.35 16.77
CA ARG A 682 35.22 4.70 15.57
C ARG A 682 35.04 3.73 14.40
N LEU A 683 34.20 2.70 14.55
CA LEU A 683 33.91 1.77 13.46
C LEU A 683 32.92 2.37 12.46
N THR A 684 33.15 2.12 11.17
CA THR A 684 32.15 2.38 10.13
C THR A 684 30.99 1.37 10.25
N GLY A 685 29.80 1.73 9.74
CA GLY A 685 28.62 0.84 9.81
C GLY A 685 28.83 -0.55 9.19
N ALA A 686 29.66 -0.67 8.15
CA ALA A 686 30.01 -1.95 7.54
C ALA A 686 30.92 -2.81 8.44
N GLN A 687 31.86 -2.17 9.15
CA GLN A 687 32.73 -2.84 10.12
C GLN A 687 31.97 -3.27 11.37
N ALA A 688 31.04 -2.44 11.85
CA ALA A 688 30.14 -2.79 12.94
C ALA A 688 29.26 -4.01 12.60
N LEU A 689 28.79 -4.13 11.34
CA LEU A 689 28.08 -5.32 10.87
C LEU A 689 28.98 -6.57 10.84
N SER A 690 30.18 -6.49 10.24
CA SER A 690 31.14 -7.60 10.22
C SER A 690 31.49 -8.08 11.64
N LEU A 691 31.62 -7.16 12.59
CA LEU A 691 31.83 -7.47 14.00
C LEU A 691 30.64 -8.21 14.61
N LEU A 692 29.41 -7.75 14.34
CA LEU A 692 28.18 -8.43 14.79
C LEU A 692 28.04 -9.83 14.17
N GLU A 693 28.34 -10.01 12.88
CA GLU A 693 28.32 -11.31 12.22
C GLU A 693 29.31 -12.28 12.87
N GLN A 694 30.54 -11.84 13.18
CA GLN A 694 31.55 -12.66 13.85
C GLN A 694 31.19 -12.96 15.32
N LEU A 695 30.57 -12.01 16.03
CA LEU A 695 30.04 -12.25 17.39
C LEU A 695 28.88 -13.27 17.40
N VAL A 696 27.93 -13.16 16.45
CA VAL A 696 26.84 -14.13 16.30
C VAL A 696 27.39 -15.51 15.93
N ALA A 697 28.35 -15.60 15.01
CA ALA A 697 29.00 -16.86 14.66
C ALA A 697 29.73 -17.52 15.86
N ARG A 698 30.20 -16.72 16.82
CA ARG A 698 30.83 -17.19 18.07
C ARG A 698 29.79 -17.65 19.10
N LEU A 699 28.69 -16.92 19.25
CA LEU A 699 27.57 -17.25 20.16
C LEU A 699 26.84 -18.55 19.79
N VAL A 700 26.73 -18.85 18.48
CA VAL A 700 26.09 -20.09 17.99
C VAL A 700 26.96 -21.34 18.19
N GLY A 701 28.27 -21.16 18.42
CA GLY A 701 29.23 -22.23 18.69
C GLY A 701 29.58 -23.12 17.49
N PRO A 702 30.70 -23.86 17.54
CA PRO A 702 31.08 -24.77 16.47
C PRO A 702 30.16 -26.00 16.45
N ARG A 703 29.45 -26.19 15.33
CA ARG A 703 28.71 -27.43 15.01
C ARG A 703 29.61 -28.64 15.23
N LYS A 704 29.21 -29.58 16.10
CA LYS A 704 29.83 -30.92 16.18
C LYS A 704 29.56 -31.69 14.88
N MET A 705 30.40 -31.46 13.86
CA MET A 705 30.49 -32.36 12.71
C MET A 705 30.94 -33.73 13.21
N GLY A 706 30.08 -34.74 13.05
CA GLY A 706 30.38 -36.12 13.42
C GLY A 706 31.67 -36.57 12.74
N ARG A 707 32.62 -37.07 13.53
CA ARG A 707 33.98 -37.44 13.10
C ARG A 707 33.94 -38.64 12.14
N ARG A 708 33.67 -38.41 10.86
CA ARG A 708 33.73 -39.44 9.81
C ARG A 708 35.19 -39.91 9.70
N ARG A 709 35.42 -41.13 10.17
CA ARG A 709 36.75 -41.74 10.34
C ARG A 709 37.33 -42.15 8.98
N CYS A 710 37.92 -41.21 8.25
CA CYS A 710 38.78 -41.54 7.10
C CYS A 710 40.13 -42.11 7.57
N GLY A 711 40.09 -43.35 8.06
CA GLY A 711 41.27 -44.21 8.07
C GLY A 711 41.39 -44.84 6.68
N GLY A 712 42.41 -44.45 5.94
CA GLY A 712 42.70 -44.96 4.59
C GLY A 712 44.20 -45.05 4.41
N GLU A 713 44.77 -46.17 4.84
CA GLU A 713 46.21 -46.43 4.76
C GLU A 713 46.67 -46.44 3.29
N ARG A 714 47.76 -45.73 3.00
CA ARG A 714 48.50 -45.94 1.75
C ARG A 714 49.20 -47.30 1.83
N ARG A 715 48.64 -48.33 1.23
CA ARG A 715 49.38 -49.55 0.85
C ARG A 715 49.15 -49.87 -0.62
N ALA A 716 50.25 -50.04 -1.34
CA ALA A 716 50.25 -50.18 -2.78
C ALA A 716 49.82 -51.59 -3.23
N ARG A 717 49.26 -51.66 -4.44
CA ARG A 717 49.53 -52.76 -5.37
C ARG A 717 49.91 -52.18 -6.71
N GLN A 718 51.18 -52.34 -7.07
CA GLN A 718 51.58 -52.35 -8.48
C GLN A 718 50.91 -53.56 -9.13
N GLY A 719 50.25 -53.32 -10.27
CA GLY A 719 50.07 -54.32 -11.30
C GLY A 719 51.10 -54.06 -12.40
N LYS A 720 52.14 -54.89 -12.47
CA LYS A 720 52.50 -55.52 -13.74
C LYS A 720 51.25 -56.27 -14.23
N LEU A 721 50.91 -56.40 -15.51
CA LEU A 721 51.71 -56.84 -16.66
C LEU A 721 52.64 -58.04 -16.38
N ASP A 722 52.17 -59.21 -15.96
CA ASP A 722 50.95 -59.60 -15.22
C ASP A 722 51.41 -60.78 -14.36
N GLY A 723 51.80 -60.51 -13.10
CA GLY A 723 52.49 -61.47 -12.23
C GLY A 723 53.08 -60.85 -10.96
#